data_AF-A0AAD9S654-F1
#
_entry.id   AF-A0AAD9S654-F1
#
_cell.length_a   1.000
_cell.length_b   1.000
_cell.length_c   1.000
_cell.angle_alpha   90.00
_cell.angle_beta   90.00
_cell.angle_gamma   90.00
#
_symmetry.space_group_name_H-M   'P 1'
#
loop_
_entity.id
_entity.type
_entity.pdbx_description
1 polymer ?
#
loop_
_entity_poly.entity_id
_entity_poly.type
_entity_poly.pdbx_seq_one_letter_code
_entity_poly.pdbx_strand_id
1 'polypeptide(L)'
;MALPTPSTLPSSTNPSLIMADKRPFRPDANYGEDYTLVWFTDKELDESIRKPRLCGHRKTCQVCEATYHTESLQRTAPYSYRRHLTDEDAGEVTSKLVFEIQSDRLHISGRLERHADIVMSRWTKNGRHGSHQKRESLLSEVAEDLAKTPEDIIAYNYSKEKSFYMRRSLSRRRRLLLPWLNVEVLKMSPDTLLALLYCRTAYGPSEWAAFDGQQLRKYWADGHFDCDHSSKTIVMYGEGQYGSLVDWDAEEIHRADTVGFPFGYLVLEAQAYLMGLLRKIIDRILQDIDASDPVRTDKWRQATKTGAFRRTNDIEPWSPYTRGAFCAPPRFDLAYLTSLAQSRREKAEDHLRDLQCNPAYMRRHIRLVADSTLLDKSSDTAKGTWFAMQMSNATESYYLWRFVEDECRHVNEKDVVFKSICVDTGPQLIKIFGRYKPPQGLKGQAWLDQQRELRSSMRTFWDSIRELKKDDFNKTNLSAEEKEDLLKVISADLCAVHQKAVKGEEDAVYASMKKRRQVLTEAPTTFVGYEDKSELPTREIGHVKSKKKTRPNTPEEVQPEQLPRDLSKLSLDRTTREAIAVPMKTFDEFVCELFPAEKDEGRRGVNWQTFVRRMTAVGCSVGNSGGGGSEVLFSHESFGKITFHKPHPEPRVDAIKLRSWGYRLEKRFGWSRERFVVAGTQGDQAREESKDKGEAEAS
;
A
#
# COMPACT_ATOMS: atom_id res chain seq x y z
N MET A 1 6.25 11.97 -23.37
CA MET A 1 4.86 11.95 -23.90
C MET A 1 3.93 12.30 -22.75
N ALA A 2 2.97 13.18 -23.00
CA ALA A 2 2.13 13.81 -21.97
C ALA A 2 1.34 12.77 -21.16
N LEU A 3 1.33 12.96 -19.84
CA LEU A 3 0.50 12.22 -18.89
C LEU A 3 -0.99 12.30 -19.32
N PRO A 4 -1.75 11.20 -19.27
CA PRO A 4 -3.19 11.27 -19.47
C PRO A 4 -3.84 11.97 -18.27
N THR A 5 -4.55 13.05 -18.57
CA THR A 5 -5.36 13.86 -17.67
C THR A 5 -6.51 13.04 -17.09
N PRO A 6 -6.74 13.03 -15.76
CA PRO A 6 -8.03 12.64 -15.21
C PRO A 6 -8.92 13.87 -15.20
N SER A 7 -9.62 14.14 -16.32
CA SER A 7 -10.67 15.16 -16.32
C SER A 7 -11.73 14.88 -17.38
N THR A 8 -12.78 14.17 -16.97
CA THR A 8 -14.16 14.41 -17.41
C THR A 8 -15.11 13.85 -16.36
N LEU A 9 -15.25 14.57 -15.24
CA LEU A 9 -16.55 14.59 -14.57
C LEU A 9 -17.55 15.15 -15.59
N PRO A 10 -18.71 14.51 -15.85
CA PRO A 10 -19.72 15.12 -16.70
C PRO A 10 -20.16 16.42 -16.04
N SER A 11 -19.93 17.52 -16.75
CA SER A 11 -20.47 18.83 -16.38
C SER A 11 -21.99 18.69 -16.34
N SER A 12 -22.57 18.72 -15.15
CA SER A 12 -23.97 19.10 -15.02
C SER A 12 -24.03 20.56 -15.45
N THR A 13 -24.47 20.79 -16.69
CA THR A 13 -25.01 22.05 -17.23
C THR A 13 -24.78 23.25 -16.32
N ASN A 14 -23.64 23.89 -16.50
CA ASN A 14 -23.34 25.20 -15.96
C ASN A 14 -24.00 26.20 -16.92
N PRO A 15 -25.03 26.97 -16.52
CA PRO A 15 -25.51 28.07 -17.36
C PRO A 15 -24.48 29.18 -17.27
N SER A 16 -23.43 29.07 -18.09
CA SER A 16 -22.58 30.19 -18.44
C SER A 16 -23.38 31.16 -19.31
N LEU A 17 -24.05 32.10 -18.67
CA LEU A 17 -24.44 33.37 -19.28
C LEU A 17 -24.24 34.48 -18.25
N ILE A 18 -23.46 35.48 -18.68
CA ILE A 18 -22.98 36.68 -18.00
C ILE A 18 -21.56 36.53 -17.42
N MET A 19 -20.61 36.56 -18.36
CA MET A 19 -19.25 37.07 -18.16
C MET A 19 -19.27 38.59 -18.40
N ALA A 20 -19.26 39.38 -17.32
CA ALA A 20 -18.77 40.75 -17.30
C ALA A 20 -18.50 41.11 -15.83
N ASP A 21 -17.26 41.50 -15.53
CA ASP A 21 -16.74 42.03 -14.27
C ASP A 21 -17.14 41.32 -12.96
N LYS A 22 -16.35 40.31 -12.57
CA LYS A 22 -16.47 39.67 -11.25
C LYS A 22 -15.40 40.19 -10.28
N ARG A 23 -15.84 40.95 -9.28
CA ARG A 23 -15.04 41.45 -8.15
C ARG A 23 -15.24 40.56 -6.89
N PRO A 24 -14.27 40.51 -5.94
CA PRO A 24 -14.26 39.59 -4.79
C PRO A 24 -14.95 40.12 -3.49
N PHE A 25 -15.17 39.26 -2.47
CA PHE A 25 -16.32 39.25 -1.52
C PHE A 25 -16.06 39.56 -0.02
N ARG A 26 -17.03 40.23 0.67
CA ARG A 26 -17.33 40.12 2.13
C ARG A 26 -18.87 40.20 2.38
N PRO A 27 -19.43 39.63 3.47
CA PRO A 27 -20.84 39.82 3.83
C PRO A 27 -21.07 41.16 4.56
N ASP A 28 -22.15 41.87 4.21
CA ASP A 28 -22.64 43.05 4.93
C ASP A 28 -23.21 42.65 6.31
N ALA A 29 -22.91 43.44 7.34
CA ALA A 29 -23.38 43.23 8.72
C ALA A 29 -24.82 43.72 8.95
N ASN A 30 -25.41 44.46 8.00
CA ASN A 30 -26.66 45.20 8.19
C ASN A 30 -27.93 44.55 7.63
N TYR A 31 -27.91 43.30 7.18
CA TYR A 31 -29.12 42.62 6.72
C TYR A 31 -29.60 41.56 7.72
N GLY A 32 -30.84 41.73 8.15
CA GLY A 32 -31.53 40.94 9.17
C GLY A 32 -31.66 39.46 8.85
N GLU A 33 -32.21 38.72 9.81
CA GLU A 33 -32.27 37.25 9.94
C GLU A 33 -32.99 36.48 8.82
N ASP A 34 -33.26 37.10 7.67
CA ASP A 34 -33.90 36.44 6.55
C ASP A 34 -32.87 35.83 5.59
N TYR A 35 -33.03 34.53 5.37
CA TYR A 35 -32.21 33.58 4.58
C TYR A 35 -32.16 33.90 3.07
N THR A 36 -31.97 35.18 2.73
CA THR A 36 -31.80 35.66 1.37
C THR A 36 -30.35 35.42 0.96
N LEU A 37 -30.18 34.91 -0.27
CA LEU A 37 -28.89 34.73 -0.94
C LEU A 37 -27.99 35.94 -0.64
N VAL A 38 -26.83 35.70 -0.02
CA VAL A 38 -25.85 36.76 0.23
C VAL A 38 -25.33 37.21 -1.13
N TRP A 39 -25.86 38.32 -1.64
CA TRP A 39 -25.42 38.93 -2.89
C TRP A 39 -24.18 39.77 -2.68
N PHE A 40 -23.37 39.80 -3.73
CA PHE A 40 -22.03 40.38 -3.83
C PHE A 40 -22.04 41.88 -3.52
N THR A 41 -21.29 42.32 -2.49
CA THR A 41 -20.99 43.73 -2.27
C THR A 41 -19.49 43.99 -2.39
N ASP A 42 -19.19 45.16 -2.95
CA ASP A 42 -17.94 45.51 -3.62
C ASP A 42 -16.95 46.22 -2.69
N LYS A 43 -16.63 45.59 -1.54
CA LYS A 43 -15.68 46.19 -0.59
C LYS A 43 -14.55 45.25 -0.17
N GLU A 44 -13.37 45.64 -0.66
CA GLU A 44 -12.02 45.45 -0.12
C GLU A 44 -11.62 44.01 0.21
N LEU A 45 -11.06 43.32 -0.80
CA LEU A 45 -10.41 42.03 -0.66
C LEU A 45 -9.01 42.03 -1.31
N ASP A 46 -8.12 42.89 -0.83
CA ASP A 46 -6.74 42.95 -1.31
C ASP A 46 -5.76 42.12 -0.45
N GLU A 47 -6.22 41.47 0.64
CA GLU A 47 -5.33 40.74 1.56
C GLU A 47 -5.43 39.20 1.54
N SER A 48 -6.56 38.61 1.12
CA SER A 48 -6.76 37.15 1.10
C SER A 48 -6.44 36.49 -0.25
N ILE A 49 -6.44 37.26 -1.35
CA ILE A 49 -6.12 36.78 -2.68
C ILE A 49 -4.61 36.69 -2.82
N ARG A 50 -4.07 35.50 -2.54
CA ARG A 50 -2.65 35.20 -2.79
C ARG A 50 -2.50 34.16 -3.88
N LYS A 51 -1.49 34.36 -4.72
CA LYS A 51 -1.00 33.30 -5.60
C LYS A 51 -0.54 32.15 -4.70
N PRO A 52 -1.00 30.92 -4.92
CA PRO A 52 -0.44 29.78 -4.21
C PRO A 52 1.05 29.74 -4.49
N ARG A 53 1.86 29.44 -3.48
CA ARG A 53 3.28 29.17 -3.70
C ARG A 53 3.36 27.89 -4.54
N LEU A 54 3.91 28.01 -5.74
CA LEU A 54 4.07 26.92 -6.67
C LEU A 54 5.54 26.51 -6.71
N CYS A 55 5.79 25.21 -6.86
CA CYS A 55 7.12 24.74 -7.22
C CYS A 55 7.53 25.35 -8.57
N GLY A 56 8.80 25.77 -8.72
CA GLY A 56 9.30 26.46 -9.93
C GLY A 56 9.26 25.63 -11.22
N HIS A 57 8.80 24.38 -11.17
CA HIS A 57 8.82 23.43 -12.29
C HIS A 57 7.70 23.63 -13.32
N ARG A 58 6.57 24.29 -12.97
CA ARG A 58 5.45 24.55 -13.90
C ARG A 58 4.64 25.79 -13.48
N LYS A 59 3.93 26.38 -14.44
CA LYS A 59 2.95 27.47 -14.19
C LYS A 59 1.74 27.01 -13.35
N THR A 60 1.49 25.71 -13.29
CA THR A 60 0.47 25.06 -12.45
C THR A 60 1.05 23.78 -11.84
N CYS A 61 0.74 23.51 -10.57
CA CYS A 61 1.20 22.29 -9.89
C CYS A 61 0.06 21.70 -9.06
N GLN A 62 -0.44 20.54 -9.46
CA GLN A 62 -1.56 19.87 -8.79
C GLN A 62 -1.29 19.57 -7.31
N VAL A 63 -0.04 19.28 -6.93
CA VAL A 63 0.31 19.00 -5.53
C VAL A 63 0.25 20.27 -4.69
N CYS A 64 0.89 21.35 -5.14
CA CYS A 64 0.85 22.64 -4.44
C CYS A 64 -0.58 23.18 -4.35
N GLU A 65 -1.32 23.16 -5.46
CA GLU A 65 -2.70 23.66 -5.57
C GLU A 65 -3.71 22.78 -4.81
N ALA A 66 -3.37 21.53 -4.50
CA ALA A 66 -4.21 20.70 -3.65
C ALA A 66 -4.22 21.18 -2.19
N THR A 67 -3.23 21.96 -1.75
CA THR A 67 -3.10 22.41 -0.35
C THR A 67 -3.54 23.86 -0.11
N TYR A 68 -3.59 24.66 -1.18
CA TYR A 68 -4.08 26.03 -1.19
C TYR A 68 -5.01 26.23 -2.38
N HIS A 69 -6.15 26.89 -2.18
CA HIS A 69 -6.97 27.36 -3.27
C HIS A 69 -6.18 28.35 -4.14
N THR A 70 -6.26 28.19 -5.46
CA THR A 70 -5.61 29.09 -6.42
C THR A 70 -6.24 30.48 -6.39
N GLU A 71 -5.49 31.47 -6.87
CA GLU A 71 -6.01 32.84 -7.06
C GLU A 71 -7.30 32.85 -7.91
N SER A 72 -7.37 32.01 -8.95
CA SER A 72 -8.54 31.89 -9.82
C SER A 72 -9.75 31.30 -9.10
N LEU A 73 -9.56 30.28 -8.25
CA LEU A 73 -10.64 29.66 -7.49
C LEU A 73 -11.18 30.61 -6.41
N GLN A 74 -10.29 31.33 -5.72
CA GLN A 74 -10.65 32.29 -4.66
C GLN A 74 -11.54 33.45 -5.16
N ARG A 75 -11.59 33.70 -6.48
CA ARG A 75 -12.55 34.65 -7.09
C ARG A 75 -14.00 34.17 -7.05
N THR A 76 -14.24 32.94 -6.60
CA THR A 76 -15.57 32.39 -6.39
C THR A 76 -15.80 32.10 -4.90
N ALA A 77 -16.99 32.44 -4.40
CA ALA A 77 -17.33 32.40 -2.98
C ALA A 77 -17.06 31.06 -2.24
N PRO A 78 -17.21 29.86 -2.84
CA PRO A 78 -16.92 28.60 -2.14
C PRO A 78 -15.46 28.41 -1.73
N TYR A 79 -14.52 29.11 -2.37
CA TYR A 79 -13.08 28.88 -2.21
C TYR A 79 -12.34 30.10 -1.66
N SER A 80 -13.07 31.18 -1.32
CA SER A 80 -12.46 32.33 -0.67
C SER A 80 -12.13 31.99 0.79
N TYR A 81 -11.02 32.54 1.29
CA TYR A 81 -10.66 32.39 2.69
C TYR A 81 -11.41 33.40 3.55
N ARG A 82 -11.81 32.98 4.77
CA ARG A 82 -12.59 33.77 5.72
C ARG A 82 -11.77 34.88 6.35
N ARG A 83 -10.55 34.56 6.79
CA ARG A 83 -9.59 35.47 7.45
C ARG A 83 -8.17 35.16 6.99
N HIS A 84 -7.30 36.15 7.12
CA HIS A 84 -5.85 35.94 7.07
C HIS A 84 -5.33 35.92 8.51
N LEU A 85 -4.77 34.81 8.94
CA LEU A 85 -4.18 34.67 10.26
C LEU A 85 -2.75 35.19 10.25
N THR A 86 -2.32 35.78 11.36
CA THR A 86 -0.91 36.01 11.61
C THR A 86 -0.20 34.67 11.85
N ASP A 87 1.13 34.65 11.75
CA ASP A 87 1.89 33.43 12.05
C ASP A 87 1.71 32.98 13.50
N GLU A 88 1.53 33.94 14.42
CA GLU A 88 1.24 33.69 15.84
C GLU A 88 -0.14 33.07 16.03
N ASP A 89 -1.20 33.67 15.47
CA ASP A 89 -2.57 33.11 15.53
C ASP A 89 -2.63 31.71 14.91
N ALA A 90 -1.96 31.52 13.76
CA ALA A 90 -1.88 30.23 13.07
C ALA A 90 -1.16 29.18 13.94
N GLY A 91 -0.08 29.59 14.63
CA GLY A 91 0.65 28.74 15.57
C GLY A 91 -0.19 28.38 16.79
N GLU A 92 -0.94 29.32 17.35
CA GLU A 92 -1.80 29.09 18.52
C GLU A 92 -2.92 28.09 18.20
N VAL A 93 -3.65 28.29 17.10
CA VAL A 93 -4.79 27.42 16.76
C VAL A 93 -4.36 26.00 16.41
N THR A 94 -3.21 25.82 15.76
CA THR A 94 -2.67 24.50 15.44
C THR A 94 -2.16 23.79 16.68
N SER A 95 -1.40 24.49 17.54
CA SER A 95 -0.91 23.96 18.81
C SER A 95 -2.05 23.52 19.74
N LYS A 96 -3.12 24.31 19.80
CA LYS A 96 -4.33 23.97 20.56
C LYS A 96 -4.97 22.67 20.08
N LEU A 97 -5.15 22.50 18.77
CA LEU A 97 -5.72 21.26 18.21
C LEU A 97 -4.83 20.05 18.48
N VAL A 98 -3.51 20.16 18.33
CA VAL A 98 -2.57 19.08 18.65
C VAL A 98 -2.65 18.69 20.12
N PHE A 99 -2.72 19.69 21.01
CA PHE A 99 -2.89 19.45 22.45
C PHE A 99 -4.20 18.71 22.74
N GLU A 100 -5.33 19.15 22.17
CA GLU A 100 -6.63 18.49 22.32
C GLU A 100 -6.59 17.03 21.84
N ILE A 101 -6.02 16.78 20.66
CA ILE A 101 -5.84 15.42 20.10
C ILE A 101 -5.08 14.53 21.07
N GLN A 102 -3.93 14.97 21.56
CA GLN A 102 -3.07 14.16 22.43
C GLN A 102 -3.68 13.98 23.82
N SER A 103 -4.24 15.04 24.40
CA SER A 103 -4.91 14.99 25.70
C SER A 103 -6.06 13.99 25.71
N ASP A 104 -6.94 14.05 24.70
CA ASP A 104 -8.06 13.13 24.58
C ASP A 104 -7.61 11.70 24.26
N ARG A 105 -6.59 11.53 23.41
CA ARG A 105 -6.00 10.21 23.12
C ARG A 105 -5.40 9.56 24.37
N LEU A 106 -4.66 10.31 25.19
CA LEU A 106 -4.08 9.83 26.44
C LEU A 106 -5.18 9.48 27.45
N HIS A 107 -6.21 10.31 27.58
CA HIS A 107 -7.36 10.03 28.44
C HIS A 107 -8.06 8.72 28.05
N ILE A 108 -8.38 8.54 26.77
CA ILE A 108 -9.01 7.32 26.26
C ILE A 108 -8.10 6.11 26.52
N SER A 109 -6.80 6.24 26.22
CA SER A 109 -5.82 5.16 26.42
C SER A 109 -5.76 4.73 27.89
N GLY A 110 -5.69 5.68 28.83
CA GLY A 110 -5.70 5.41 30.27
C GLY A 110 -6.97 4.71 30.75
N ARG A 111 -8.14 5.09 30.22
CA ARG A 111 -9.41 4.40 30.53
C ARG A 111 -9.43 2.96 29.98
N LEU A 112 -8.91 2.74 28.76
CA LEU A 112 -8.85 1.41 28.15
C LEU A 112 -7.83 0.49 28.86
N GLU A 113 -6.67 1.01 29.27
CA GLU A 113 -5.64 0.25 30.00
C GLU A 113 -6.11 -0.27 31.37
N ARG A 114 -7.17 0.32 31.92
CA ARG A 114 -7.77 -0.13 33.18
C ARG A 114 -9.08 -0.88 32.99
N HIS A 115 -9.96 -0.44 32.10
CA HIS A 115 -11.36 -0.88 32.09
C HIS A 115 -11.89 -1.32 30.72
N ALA A 116 -11.03 -1.63 29.75
CA ALA A 116 -11.47 -2.02 28.41
C ALA A 116 -12.42 -3.24 28.38
N ASP A 117 -12.27 -4.22 29.26
CA ASP A 117 -13.19 -5.37 29.31
C ASP A 117 -14.60 -4.95 29.72
N ILE A 118 -14.73 -3.90 30.55
CA ILE A 118 -16.02 -3.33 30.93
C ILE A 118 -16.64 -2.65 29.71
N VAL A 119 -15.87 -1.86 28.96
CA VAL A 119 -16.32 -1.24 27.70
C VAL A 119 -16.84 -2.30 26.74
N MET A 120 -16.07 -3.36 26.49
CA MET A 120 -16.48 -4.49 25.65
C MET A 120 -17.77 -5.13 26.16
N SER A 121 -17.85 -5.45 27.44
CA SER A 121 -19.04 -6.11 28.02
C SER A 121 -20.31 -5.25 27.95
N ARG A 122 -20.19 -3.93 28.11
CA ARG A 122 -21.33 -3.00 28.05
C ARG A 122 -21.77 -2.72 26.62
N TRP A 123 -20.84 -2.68 25.67
CA TRP A 123 -21.11 -2.37 24.27
C TRP A 123 -21.56 -3.58 23.45
N THR A 124 -21.09 -4.79 23.77
CA THR A 124 -21.42 -6.04 23.05
C THR A 124 -22.83 -6.57 23.37
N LYS A 125 -23.28 -7.57 22.61
CA LYS A 125 -24.62 -8.16 22.69
C LYS A 125 -24.91 -8.60 24.14
N ASN A 126 -26.09 -8.21 24.65
CA ASN A 126 -26.55 -8.39 26.04
C ASN A 126 -25.95 -7.42 27.08
N GLY A 127 -25.05 -6.52 26.69
CA GLY A 127 -24.54 -5.45 27.55
C GLY A 127 -25.53 -4.33 27.83
N ARG A 128 -25.16 -3.41 28.74
CA ARG A 128 -25.94 -2.19 29.08
C ARG A 128 -26.31 -1.39 27.84
N HIS A 129 -25.41 -1.29 26.86
CA HIS A 129 -25.59 -0.63 25.57
C HIS A 129 -25.49 -1.64 24.41
N GLY A 130 -25.96 -2.87 24.62
CA GLY A 130 -25.74 -3.98 23.69
C GLY A 130 -26.70 -4.09 22.50
N SER A 131 -27.87 -3.43 22.56
CA SER A 131 -28.85 -3.43 21.45
C SER A 131 -28.67 -2.22 20.54
N HIS A 132 -29.14 -2.31 19.29
CA HIS A 132 -29.04 -1.20 18.33
C HIS A 132 -29.71 0.07 18.87
N GLN A 133 -30.89 -0.03 19.48
CA GLN A 133 -31.60 1.12 20.06
C GLN A 133 -30.83 1.76 21.22
N LYS A 134 -30.19 0.96 22.09
CA LYS A 134 -29.44 1.49 23.23
C LYS A 134 -28.13 2.15 22.79
N ARG A 135 -27.46 1.63 21.76
CA ARG A 135 -26.29 2.28 21.15
C ARG A 135 -26.68 3.61 20.50
N GLU A 136 -27.75 3.61 19.72
CA GLU A 136 -28.27 4.81 19.06
C GLU A 136 -28.69 5.88 20.06
N SER A 137 -29.35 5.50 21.16
CA SER A 137 -29.72 6.43 22.24
C SER A 137 -28.49 7.05 22.90
N LEU A 138 -27.46 6.25 23.22
CA LEU A 138 -26.21 6.78 23.80
C LEU A 138 -25.51 7.72 22.82
N LEU A 139 -25.39 7.33 21.55
CA LEU A 139 -24.74 8.14 20.52
C LEU A 139 -25.49 9.45 20.28
N SER A 140 -26.82 9.42 20.23
CA SER A 140 -27.62 10.64 20.06
C SER A 140 -27.48 11.62 21.24
N GLU A 141 -27.24 11.11 22.45
CA GLU A 141 -27.01 11.92 23.64
C GLU A 141 -25.64 12.60 23.63
N VAL A 142 -24.58 11.86 23.29
CA VAL A 142 -23.19 12.35 23.41
C VAL A 142 -22.61 12.92 22.11
N ALA A 143 -23.27 12.68 20.98
CA ALA A 143 -22.79 12.94 19.63
C ALA A 143 -23.90 13.50 18.72
N GLU A 144 -24.64 14.50 19.19
CA GLU A 144 -25.78 15.10 18.47
C GLU A 144 -25.44 15.57 17.03
N ASP A 145 -24.19 15.98 16.80
CA ASP A 145 -23.71 16.47 15.50
C ASP A 145 -23.27 15.36 14.55
N LEU A 146 -23.18 14.12 15.01
CA LEU A 146 -22.79 12.98 14.18
C LEU A 146 -23.89 12.70 13.13
N ALA A 147 -23.49 12.40 11.90
CA ALA A 147 -24.43 11.98 10.86
C ALA A 147 -25.18 10.72 11.33
N LYS A 148 -26.49 10.61 11.03
CA LYS A 148 -27.27 9.43 11.42
C LYS A 148 -26.99 8.28 10.47
N THR A 149 -27.03 8.57 9.17
CA THR A 149 -26.77 7.60 8.10
C THR A 149 -25.73 8.15 7.11
N PRO A 150 -25.15 7.30 6.24
CA PRO A 150 -24.28 7.75 5.15
C PRO A 150 -24.95 8.76 4.20
N GLU A 151 -26.26 8.65 3.99
CA GLU A 151 -27.03 9.52 3.10
C GLU A 151 -27.10 10.96 3.60
N ASP A 152 -27.06 11.21 4.92
CA ASP A 152 -27.06 12.56 5.50
C ASP A 152 -25.89 13.42 5.01
N ILE A 153 -24.77 12.77 4.68
CA ILE A 153 -23.55 13.40 4.17
C ILE A 153 -23.68 13.65 2.67
N ILE A 154 -24.23 12.68 1.92
CA ILE A 154 -24.47 12.82 0.48
C ILE A 154 -25.52 13.89 0.19
N ALA A 155 -26.58 13.95 1.01
CA ALA A 155 -27.67 14.92 0.92
C ALA A 155 -27.19 16.37 0.99
N TYR A 156 -26.03 16.63 1.63
CA TYR A 156 -25.46 17.97 1.67
C TYR A 156 -25.14 18.54 0.28
N ASN A 157 -24.76 17.69 -0.69
CA ASN A 157 -24.53 18.13 -2.07
C ASN A 157 -25.77 18.78 -2.70
N TYR A 158 -26.96 18.50 -2.16
CA TYR A 158 -28.24 19.02 -2.61
C TYR A 158 -28.87 20.03 -1.63
N SER A 159 -28.21 20.30 -0.50
CA SER A 159 -28.69 21.24 0.51
C SER A 159 -28.54 22.69 0.05
N LYS A 160 -29.49 23.56 0.42
CA LYS A 160 -29.36 25.02 0.25
C LYS A 160 -28.23 25.60 1.10
N GLU A 161 -27.93 24.98 2.24
CA GLU A 161 -26.89 25.40 3.19
C GLU A 161 -25.50 25.48 2.54
N LYS A 162 -25.24 24.66 1.49
CA LYS A 162 -23.95 24.67 0.79
C LYS A 162 -23.60 26.03 0.19
N SER A 163 -24.62 26.84 -0.12
CA SER A 163 -24.50 28.19 -0.67
C SER A 163 -24.36 29.29 0.39
N PHE A 164 -24.43 28.96 1.69
CA PHE A 164 -24.30 29.91 2.80
C PHE A 164 -22.84 30.10 3.20
N TYR A 165 -21.99 30.42 2.23
CA TYR A 165 -20.54 30.60 2.42
C TYR A 165 -20.26 31.53 3.61
N MET A 166 -19.28 31.17 4.45
CA MET A 166 -18.90 31.87 5.69
C MET A 166 -19.94 31.87 6.82
N ARG A 167 -21.13 31.28 6.61
CA ARG A 167 -22.21 31.14 7.60
C ARG A 167 -22.75 29.71 7.67
N ARG A 168 -21.99 28.72 7.20
CA ARG A 168 -22.37 27.29 7.29
C ARG A 168 -22.37 26.85 8.75
N SER A 169 -23.27 25.94 9.11
CA SER A 169 -23.41 25.52 10.50
C SER A 169 -22.21 24.69 10.98
N LEU A 170 -21.90 24.81 12.27
CA LEU A 170 -20.85 23.99 12.90
C LEU A 170 -21.21 22.49 12.87
N SER A 171 -22.50 22.16 13.06
CA SER A 171 -23.00 20.78 12.95
C SER A 171 -22.69 20.19 11.58
N ARG A 172 -22.94 20.96 10.51
CA ARG A 172 -22.65 20.51 9.15
C ARG A 172 -21.15 20.34 8.92
N ARG A 173 -20.33 21.30 9.37
CA ARG A 173 -18.87 21.20 9.29
C ARG A 173 -18.36 19.91 9.94
N ARG A 174 -18.81 19.60 11.15
CA ARG A 174 -18.46 18.38 11.89
C ARG A 174 -18.80 17.09 11.15
N ARG A 175 -19.94 17.02 10.45
CA ARG A 175 -20.30 15.87 9.61
C ARG A 175 -19.38 15.70 8.39
N LEU A 176 -18.95 16.81 7.80
CA LEU A 176 -18.02 16.81 6.67
C LEU A 176 -16.58 16.50 7.08
N LEU A 177 -16.20 16.78 8.33
CA LEU A 177 -14.89 16.40 8.87
C LEU A 177 -14.74 14.88 9.02
N LEU A 178 -15.82 14.16 9.32
CA LEU A 178 -15.84 12.71 9.50
C LEU A 178 -16.88 12.02 8.59
N PRO A 179 -16.72 12.11 7.26
CA PRO A 179 -17.73 11.64 6.29
C PRO A 179 -17.91 10.12 6.26
N TRP A 180 -17.04 9.37 6.95
CA TRP A 180 -17.10 7.91 7.05
C TRP A 180 -17.69 7.43 8.40
N LEU A 181 -17.91 8.34 9.35
CA LEU A 181 -18.43 8.00 10.69
C LEU A 181 -19.86 8.49 10.86
N ASN A 182 -20.75 7.58 11.24
CA ASN A 182 -22.15 7.88 11.49
C ASN A 182 -22.74 6.91 12.53
N VAL A 183 -23.93 7.25 13.04
CA VAL A 183 -24.63 6.46 14.08
C VAL A 183 -24.95 5.05 13.58
N GLU A 184 -25.38 4.90 12.33
CA GLU A 184 -25.67 3.60 11.73
C GLU A 184 -24.46 2.66 11.76
N VAL A 185 -23.30 3.13 11.31
CA VAL A 185 -22.04 2.37 11.28
C VAL A 185 -21.61 1.90 12.67
N LEU A 186 -21.78 2.75 13.70
CA LEU A 186 -21.43 2.42 15.08
C LEU A 186 -22.45 1.51 15.77
N LYS A 187 -23.76 1.64 15.45
CA LYS A 187 -24.80 0.83 16.11
C LYS A 187 -24.91 -0.58 15.53
N MET A 188 -24.67 -0.76 14.23
CA MET A 188 -24.90 -2.02 13.51
C MET A 188 -23.90 -3.13 13.89
N SER A 189 -22.66 -2.78 14.20
CA SER A 189 -21.66 -3.76 14.66
C SER A 189 -20.92 -3.26 15.90
N PRO A 190 -20.87 -4.04 17.00
CA PRO A 190 -20.11 -3.66 18.18
C PRO A 190 -18.61 -3.49 17.89
N ASP A 191 -18.09 -4.29 16.96
CA ASP A 191 -16.65 -4.33 16.65
C ASP A 191 -16.18 -3.03 16.00
N THR A 192 -17.05 -2.28 15.34
CA THR A 192 -16.69 -1.01 14.69
C THR A 192 -16.16 0.01 15.71
N LEU A 193 -16.88 0.24 16.82
CA LEU A 193 -16.44 1.18 17.85
C LEU A 193 -15.17 0.68 18.55
N LEU A 194 -15.11 -0.61 18.88
CA LEU A 194 -13.97 -1.21 19.56
C LEU A 194 -12.71 -1.15 18.69
N ALA A 195 -12.84 -1.43 17.40
CA ALA A 195 -11.76 -1.31 16.42
C ALA A 195 -11.31 0.14 16.28
N LEU A 196 -12.25 1.09 16.20
CA LEU A 196 -11.93 2.52 16.11
C LEU A 196 -11.13 3.01 17.33
N LEU A 197 -11.58 2.65 18.53
CA LEU A 197 -10.90 2.97 19.78
C LEU A 197 -9.50 2.40 19.84
N TYR A 198 -9.35 1.11 19.50
CA TYR A 198 -8.04 0.47 19.43
C TYR A 198 -7.12 1.18 18.44
N CYS A 199 -7.58 1.41 17.20
CA CYS A 199 -6.75 1.96 16.15
C CYS A 199 -6.37 3.43 16.39
N ARG A 200 -7.23 4.24 17.00
CA ARG A 200 -6.91 5.65 17.30
C ARG A 200 -6.08 5.84 18.57
N THR A 201 -6.02 4.85 19.44
CA THR A 201 -5.12 4.88 20.63
C THR A 201 -3.78 4.20 20.35
N ALA A 202 -3.76 3.11 19.59
CA ALA A 202 -2.56 2.34 19.29
C ALA A 202 -1.57 3.05 18.34
N TYR A 203 -2.06 3.96 17.49
CA TYR A 203 -1.24 4.67 16.51
C TYR A 203 -1.34 6.18 16.73
N GLY A 204 -0.25 6.90 16.45
CA GLY A 204 -0.17 8.34 16.64
C GLY A 204 -0.99 9.13 15.62
N PRO A 205 -1.36 10.40 15.90
CA PRO A 205 -2.12 11.24 14.97
C PRO A 205 -1.39 11.48 13.64
N SER A 206 -0.06 11.58 13.66
CA SER A 206 0.75 11.72 12.45
C SER A 206 0.67 10.50 11.52
N GLU A 207 0.53 9.28 12.06
CA GLU A 207 0.35 8.06 11.25
C GLU A 207 -1.01 8.04 10.52
N TRP A 208 -1.99 8.78 11.06
CA TRP A 208 -3.34 8.89 10.50
C TRP A 208 -3.52 10.07 9.53
N ALA A 209 -2.60 11.03 9.54
CA ALA A 209 -2.73 12.30 8.82
C ALA A 209 -3.01 12.12 7.31
N ALA A 210 -2.31 11.18 6.66
CA ALA A 210 -2.53 10.89 5.24
C ALA A 210 -3.93 10.33 4.96
N PHE A 211 -4.41 9.39 5.79
CA PHE A 211 -5.75 8.83 5.67
C PHE A 211 -6.82 9.91 5.91
N ASP A 212 -6.69 10.66 7.01
CA ASP A 212 -7.66 11.69 7.39
C ASP A 212 -7.72 12.82 6.35
N GLY A 213 -6.56 13.26 5.84
CA GLY A 213 -6.50 14.20 4.72
C GLY A 213 -7.19 13.66 3.46
N GLN A 214 -6.98 12.38 3.12
CA GLN A 214 -7.65 11.77 1.96
C GLN A 214 -9.17 11.81 2.07
N GLN A 215 -9.74 11.67 3.27
CA GLN A 215 -11.21 11.74 3.46
C GLN A 215 -11.78 13.14 3.18
N LEU A 216 -10.98 14.19 3.41
CA LEU A 216 -11.40 15.59 3.26
C LEU A 216 -11.23 16.10 1.83
N ARG A 217 -10.40 15.44 1.00
CA ARG A 217 -10.01 15.91 -0.34
C ARG A 217 -11.19 16.31 -1.23
N LYS A 218 -12.24 15.48 -1.27
CA LYS A 218 -13.41 15.76 -2.11
C LYS A 218 -14.10 17.06 -1.67
N TYR A 219 -14.42 17.19 -0.40
CA TYR A 219 -15.17 18.33 0.14
C TYR A 219 -14.35 19.63 0.13
N TRP A 220 -13.03 19.52 0.29
CA TRP A 220 -12.09 20.60 0.03
C TRP A 220 -12.13 21.05 -1.44
N ALA A 221 -12.02 20.11 -2.38
CA ALA A 221 -12.04 20.40 -3.81
C ALA A 221 -13.38 20.97 -4.29
N ASP A 222 -14.49 20.65 -3.61
CA ASP A 222 -15.82 21.19 -3.89
C ASP A 222 -16.11 22.54 -3.17
N GLY A 223 -15.16 23.06 -2.37
CA GLY A 223 -15.34 24.34 -1.65
C GLY A 223 -16.37 24.30 -0.51
N HIS A 224 -16.51 23.15 0.15
CA HIS A 224 -17.53 22.93 1.18
C HIS A 224 -17.12 23.39 2.59
N PHE A 225 -15.85 23.76 2.79
CA PHE A 225 -15.33 24.24 4.07
C PHE A 225 -15.05 25.73 4.01
N ASP A 226 -15.57 26.48 4.99
CA ASP A 226 -15.11 27.85 5.23
C ASP A 226 -13.76 27.76 5.94
N CYS A 227 -12.69 28.28 5.33
CA CYS A 227 -11.31 28.11 5.80
C CYS A 227 -10.61 29.45 6.01
N ASP A 228 -9.72 29.52 6.99
CA ASP A 228 -8.82 30.65 7.17
C ASP A 228 -7.50 30.42 6.40
N HIS A 229 -6.79 31.50 6.12
CA HIS A 229 -5.52 31.49 5.39
C HIS A 229 -4.34 31.80 6.31
N SER A 230 -3.27 31.02 6.17
CA SER A 230 -1.91 31.42 6.54
C SER A 230 -0.95 31.00 5.42
N SER A 231 0.08 31.79 5.18
CA SER A 231 1.10 31.49 4.15
C SER A 231 2.08 30.38 4.57
N LYS A 232 2.02 29.95 5.83
CA LYS A 232 2.82 28.89 6.41
C LYS A 232 2.23 27.51 6.11
N THR A 233 3.04 26.49 6.28
CA THR A 233 2.64 25.09 6.15
C THR A 233 2.66 24.41 7.51
N ILE A 234 1.98 23.26 7.60
CA ILE A 234 1.87 22.46 8.82
C ILE A 234 2.59 21.13 8.59
N VAL A 235 3.44 20.75 9.53
CA VAL A 235 4.16 19.47 9.53
C VAL A 235 3.19 18.31 9.79
N MET A 236 3.17 17.31 8.91
CA MET A 236 2.22 16.19 8.94
C MET A 236 2.79 14.85 9.39
N TYR A 237 4.05 14.82 9.83
CA TYR A 237 4.75 13.61 10.25
C TYR A 237 5.48 13.78 11.59
N GLY A 238 5.75 12.67 12.27
CA GLY A 238 6.58 12.60 13.49
C GLY A 238 5.90 13.16 14.74
N GLU A 239 5.88 12.38 15.83
CA GLU A 239 5.13 12.73 17.05
C GLU A 239 5.58 14.05 17.72
N GLY A 240 6.87 14.39 17.64
CA GLY A 240 7.43 15.59 18.30
C GLY A 240 7.23 16.91 17.54
N GLN A 241 6.87 16.84 16.25
CA GLN A 241 6.74 18.03 15.39
C GLN A 241 5.41 18.10 14.66
N TYR A 242 4.58 17.06 14.74
CA TYR A 242 3.25 17.03 14.13
C TYR A 242 2.41 18.25 14.51
N GLY A 243 1.89 18.94 13.50
CA GLY A 243 1.10 20.16 13.66
C GLY A 243 1.92 21.45 13.83
N SER A 244 3.25 21.37 13.86
CA SER A 244 4.11 22.56 13.91
C SER A 244 4.00 23.40 12.65
N LEU A 245 4.06 24.71 12.83
CA LEU A 245 4.00 25.68 11.75
C LEU A 245 5.40 25.96 11.20
N VAL A 246 5.60 25.77 9.88
CA VAL A 246 6.89 25.98 9.22
C VAL A 246 6.72 26.80 7.94
N ASP A 247 7.81 27.37 7.44
CA ASP A 247 7.81 28.05 6.16
C ASP A 247 7.48 27.09 5.01
N TRP A 248 6.93 27.64 3.94
CA TRP A 248 6.62 26.85 2.76
C TRP A 248 7.91 26.43 2.07
N ASP A 249 8.06 25.12 1.83
CA ASP A 249 9.10 24.54 1.00
C ASP A 249 8.49 23.63 -0.09
N ALA A 250 9.03 23.73 -1.30
CA ALA A 250 8.48 23.02 -2.45
C ALA A 250 8.70 21.50 -2.37
N GLU A 251 9.87 21.08 -1.88
CA GLU A 251 10.22 19.67 -1.81
C GLU A 251 9.45 18.98 -0.68
N GLU A 252 9.33 19.63 0.48
CA GLU A 252 8.55 19.12 1.61
C GLU A 252 7.07 18.94 1.27
N ILE A 253 6.46 19.91 0.58
CA ILE A 253 5.07 19.81 0.10
C ILE A 253 4.92 18.65 -0.89
N HIS A 254 5.89 18.44 -1.78
CA HIS A 254 5.86 17.36 -2.77
C HIS A 254 6.06 15.97 -2.16
N ARG A 255 6.80 15.88 -1.05
CA ARG A 255 6.91 14.65 -0.24
C ARG A 255 5.70 14.45 0.70
N ALA A 256 4.84 15.46 0.83
CA ALA A 256 3.76 15.54 1.81
C ALA A 256 4.23 15.53 3.28
N ASP A 257 5.49 15.93 3.50
CA ASP A 257 6.05 16.17 4.84
C ASP A 257 5.34 17.35 5.50
N THR A 258 5.07 18.39 4.71
CA THR A 258 4.27 19.54 5.10
C THR A 258 3.08 19.71 4.17
N VAL A 259 2.07 20.43 4.65
CA VAL A 259 0.84 20.72 3.92
C VAL A 259 0.46 22.17 4.15
N GLY A 260 -0.01 22.86 3.11
CA GLY A 260 -0.52 24.23 3.23
C GLY A 260 -1.52 24.39 4.38
N PHE A 261 -1.35 25.45 5.19
CA PHE A 261 -2.11 25.65 6.42
C PHE A 261 -3.62 25.44 6.30
N PRO A 262 -4.33 25.99 5.30
CA PRO A 262 -5.79 25.86 5.23
C PRO A 262 -6.27 24.41 5.19
N PHE A 263 -5.62 23.57 4.38
CA PHE A 263 -5.96 22.15 4.28
C PHE A 263 -5.43 21.37 5.49
N GLY A 264 -4.21 21.68 5.95
CA GLY A 264 -3.61 21.00 7.10
C GLY A 264 -4.37 21.23 8.40
N TYR A 265 -4.92 22.43 8.60
CA TYR A 265 -5.78 22.76 9.73
C TYR A 265 -7.03 21.88 9.75
N LEU A 266 -7.66 21.62 8.60
CA LEU A 266 -8.83 20.74 8.52
C LEU A 266 -8.51 19.30 8.96
N VAL A 267 -7.29 18.82 8.68
CA VAL A 267 -6.85 17.49 9.14
C VAL A 267 -6.77 17.46 10.66
N LEU A 268 -6.11 18.45 11.26
CA LEU A 268 -6.02 18.58 12.72
C LEU A 268 -7.40 18.74 13.36
N GLU A 269 -8.27 19.56 12.78
CA GLU A 269 -9.63 19.79 13.26
C GLU A 269 -10.47 18.50 13.22
N ALA A 270 -10.37 17.71 12.14
CA ALA A 270 -11.04 16.41 12.03
C ALA A 270 -10.55 15.42 13.10
N GLN A 271 -9.24 15.37 13.33
CA GLN A 271 -8.65 14.49 14.35
C GLN A 271 -9.04 14.90 15.77
N ALA A 272 -9.00 16.20 16.09
CA ALA A 272 -9.42 16.73 17.38
C ALA A 272 -10.89 16.43 17.65
N TYR A 273 -11.76 16.68 16.66
CA TYR A 273 -13.18 16.37 16.77
C TYR A 273 -13.43 14.87 16.98
N LEU A 274 -12.72 13.99 16.26
CA LEU A 274 -12.82 12.55 16.44
C LEU A 274 -12.40 12.11 17.85
N MET A 275 -11.26 12.60 18.35
CA MET A 275 -10.78 12.21 19.68
C MET A 275 -11.72 12.70 20.78
N GLY A 276 -12.19 13.95 20.71
CA GLY A 276 -13.15 14.48 21.66
C GLY A 276 -14.49 13.73 21.64
N LEU A 277 -14.95 13.31 20.46
CA LEU A 277 -16.13 12.46 20.31
C LEU A 277 -15.94 11.09 20.99
N LEU A 278 -14.82 10.41 20.70
CA LEU A 278 -14.51 9.10 21.29
C LEU A 278 -14.37 9.16 22.81
N ARG A 279 -13.77 10.24 23.33
CA ARG A 279 -13.70 10.50 24.77
C ARG A 279 -15.09 10.55 25.40
N LYS A 280 -16.00 11.37 24.86
CA LYS A 280 -17.37 11.48 25.36
C LYS A 280 -18.10 10.13 25.36
N ILE A 281 -17.93 9.34 24.31
CA ILE A 281 -18.52 7.99 24.22
C ILE A 281 -17.97 7.07 25.31
N ILE A 282 -16.65 7.02 25.49
CA ILE A 282 -16.01 6.17 26.52
C ILE A 282 -16.41 6.60 27.93
N ASP A 283 -16.39 7.90 28.21
CA ASP A 283 -16.75 8.43 29.52
C ASP A 283 -18.20 8.11 29.85
N ARG A 284 -19.11 8.19 28.86
CA ARG A 284 -20.51 7.79 29.05
C ARG A 284 -20.68 6.29 29.28
N ILE A 285 -19.96 5.44 28.53
CA ILE A 285 -19.99 3.98 28.72
C ILE A 285 -19.48 3.61 30.13
N LEU A 286 -18.55 4.37 30.69
CA LEU A 286 -17.89 4.12 31.98
C LEU A 286 -18.30 5.10 33.09
N GLN A 287 -19.45 5.77 32.96
CA GLN A 287 -19.85 6.87 33.85
C GLN A 287 -19.92 6.53 35.35
N ASP A 288 -20.13 5.26 35.67
CA ASP A 288 -20.27 4.69 37.02
C ASP A 288 -19.04 3.89 37.44
N ILE A 289 -17.91 4.05 36.72
CA ILE A 289 -16.64 3.38 37.01
C ILE A 289 -15.59 4.42 37.40
N ASP A 290 -15.11 4.31 38.64
CA ASP A 290 -14.08 5.14 39.23
C ASP A 290 -12.67 4.62 38.89
N ALA A 291 -11.65 5.47 39.00
CA ALA A 291 -10.26 5.06 38.79
C ALA A 291 -9.81 3.99 39.80
N SER A 292 -10.40 3.96 41.00
CA SER A 292 -10.14 2.98 42.06
C SER A 292 -10.72 1.59 41.77
N ASP A 293 -11.64 1.45 40.81
CA ASP A 293 -12.21 0.15 40.45
C ASP A 293 -11.15 -0.84 39.94
N PRO A 294 -11.37 -2.15 40.10
CA PRO A 294 -10.43 -3.18 39.65
C PRO A 294 -10.11 -3.09 38.16
N VAL A 295 -8.84 -3.32 37.83
CA VAL A 295 -8.36 -3.40 36.46
C VAL A 295 -8.94 -4.64 35.77
N ARG A 296 -9.52 -4.47 34.59
CA ARG A 296 -10.14 -5.52 33.76
C ARG A 296 -9.78 -5.29 32.28
N THR A 297 -8.76 -5.99 31.80
CA THR A 297 -8.21 -5.79 30.44
C THR A 297 -7.80 -7.07 29.71
N ASP A 298 -7.99 -8.24 30.31
CA ASP A 298 -7.45 -9.49 29.76
C ASP A 298 -8.10 -9.83 28.41
N LYS A 299 -9.42 -9.63 28.29
CA LYS A 299 -10.13 -9.89 27.03
C LYS A 299 -9.72 -8.90 25.95
N TRP A 300 -9.55 -7.63 26.30
CA TRP A 300 -9.06 -6.61 25.39
C TRP A 300 -7.64 -6.93 24.89
N ARG A 301 -6.72 -7.29 25.79
CA ARG A 301 -5.34 -7.68 25.43
C ARG A 301 -5.33 -8.91 24.54
N GLN A 302 -6.19 -9.89 24.80
CA GLN A 302 -6.34 -11.05 23.93
C GLN A 302 -6.86 -10.65 22.55
N ALA A 303 -7.95 -9.87 22.48
CA ALA A 303 -8.58 -9.44 21.24
C ALA A 303 -7.63 -8.61 20.35
N THR A 304 -6.85 -7.71 20.93
CA THR A 304 -5.87 -6.89 20.21
C THR A 304 -4.69 -7.73 19.70
N LYS A 305 -4.18 -8.70 20.49
CA LYS A 305 -3.11 -9.61 20.07
C LYS A 305 -3.53 -10.55 18.94
N THR A 306 -4.73 -11.11 19.01
CA THR A 306 -5.22 -12.06 17.99
C THR A 306 -5.77 -11.36 16.75
N GLY A 307 -5.77 -10.02 16.72
CA GLY A 307 -6.40 -9.24 15.66
C GLY A 307 -7.90 -9.52 15.55
N ALA A 308 -8.58 -9.79 16.67
CA ALA A 308 -10.02 -10.09 16.69
C ALA A 308 -10.84 -8.96 16.07
N PHE A 309 -10.41 -7.70 16.30
CA PHE A 309 -11.02 -6.54 15.68
C PHE A 309 -10.79 -6.45 14.17
N ARG A 310 -9.93 -7.29 13.55
CA ARG A 310 -9.72 -7.33 12.09
C ARG A 310 -10.69 -8.27 11.36
N ARG A 311 -11.46 -9.10 12.07
CA ARG A 311 -12.23 -10.22 11.49
C ARG A 311 -13.63 -10.30 12.11
N THR A 312 -14.63 -9.71 11.45
CA THR A 312 -16.02 -10.12 11.67
C THR A 312 -16.33 -11.33 10.79
N ASN A 313 -16.94 -12.38 11.36
CA ASN A 313 -17.33 -13.60 10.63
C ASN A 313 -18.41 -13.36 9.56
N ASP A 314 -19.00 -12.17 9.53
CA ASP A 314 -19.81 -11.72 8.42
C ASP A 314 -18.87 -11.31 7.29
N ILE A 315 -18.97 -12.02 6.17
CA ILE A 315 -18.31 -11.74 4.89
C ILE A 315 -18.95 -10.45 4.29
N GLU A 316 -19.04 -9.40 5.08
CA GLU A 316 -19.39 -8.04 4.72
C GLU A 316 -18.16 -7.19 5.09
N PRO A 317 -17.52 -6.56 4.12
CA PRO A 317 -16.12 -6.87 3.98
C PRO A 317 -15.26 -5.75 4.53
N TRP A 318 -14.49 -6.12 5.56
CA TRP A 318 -13.35 -5.40 6.09
C TRP A 318 -12.30 -5.20 4.98
N SER A 319 -12.41 -4.12 4.23
CA SER A 319 -11.37 -3.66 3.33
C SER A 319 -10.74 -2.38 3.87
N PRO A 320 -9.41 -2.21 3.74
CA PRO A 320 -8.74 -0.94 4.01
C PRO A 320 -9.35 0.24 3.22
N TYR A 321 -10.03 -0.03 2.11
CA TYR A 321 -10.69 0.99 1.29
C TYR A 321 -12.10 1.37 1.80
N THR A 322 -12.89 0.40 2.29
CA THR A 322 -14.27 0.67 2.78
C THR A 322 -14.35 0.91 4.28
N ARG A 323 -13.35 0.45 5.04
CA ARG A 323 -13.28 0.51 6.51
C ARG A 323 -11.89 0.92 7.01
N GLY A 324 -11.12 1.67 6.22
CA GLY A 324 -9.75 2.08 6.55
C GLY A 324 -9.62 2.76 7.91
N ALA A 325 -10.61 3.55 8.31
CA ALA A 325 -10.64 4.24 9.61
C ALA A 325 -10.72 3.29 10.83
N PHE A 326 -11.08 2.03 10.62
CA PHE A 326 -11.22 1.01 11.65
C PHE A 326 -10.04 0.03 11.66
N CYS A 327 -9.11 0.15 10.71
CA CYS A 327 -7.92 -0.69 10.59
C CYS A 327 -6.68 0.01 11.18
N ALA A 328 -5.52 -0.68 11.19
CA ALA A 328 -4.25 0.03 11.34
C ALA A 328 -4.08 1.05 10.20
N PRO A 329 -3.40 2.19 10.44
CA PRO A 329 -3.18 3.19 9.41
C PRO A 329 -2.47 2.57 8.19
N PRO A 330 -2.81 3.00 6.97
CA PRO A 330 -2.21 2.44 5.76
C PRO A 330 -0.70 2.70 5.78
N ARG A 331 0.08 1.63 5.65
CA ARG A 331 1.54 1.72 5.50
C ARG A 331 1.92 1.50 4.05
N PHE A 332 2.94 2.23 3.60
CA PHE A 332 3.52 2.00 2.30
C PHE A 332 4.17 0.62 2.27
N ASP A 333 3.62 -0.27 1.47
CA ASP A 333 4.14 -1.63 1.24
C ASP A 333 4.18 -1.86 -0.27
N LEU A 334 5.38 -1.72 -0.83
CA LEU A 334 5.59 -1.78 -2.26
C LEU A 334 5.32 -3.17 -2.86
N ALA A 335 5.63 -4.24 -2.11
CA ALA A 335 5.37 -5.61 -2.56
C ALA A 335 3.86 -5.86 -2.66
N TYR A 336 3.11 -5.41 -1.64
CA TYR A 336 1.66 -5.44 -1.65
C TYR A 336 1.08 -4.58 -2.79
N LEU A 337 1.56 -3.34 -2.98
CA LEU A 337 1.09 -2.45 -4.03
C LEU A 337 1.37 -3.00 -5.44
N THR A 338 2.53 -3.61 -5.65
CA THR A 338 2.88 -4.28 -6.92
C THR A 338 1.92 -5.43 -7.20
N SER A 339 1.69 -6.29 -6.20
CA SER A 339 0.74 -7.41 -6.33
C SER A 339 -0.69 -6.92 -6.57
N LEU A 340 -1.12 -5.83 -5.93
CA LEU A 340 -2.43 -5.24 -6.11
C LEU A 340 -2.58 -4.65 -7.52
N ALA A 341 -1.62 -3.83 -7.96
CA ALA A 341 -1.63 -3.20 -9.27
C ALA A 341 -1.68 -4.23 -10.39
N GLN A 342 -0.87 -5.28 -10.29
CA GLN A 342 -0.90 -6.42 -11.20
C GLN A 342 -2.30 -7.07 -11.25
N SER A 343 -2.85 -7.42 -10.08
CA SER A 343 -4.18 -8.05 -10.02
C SER A 343 -5.28 -7.15 -10.60
N ARG A 344 -5.16 -5.83 -10.45
CA ARG A 344 -6.12 -4.85 -10.99
C ARG A 344 -6.02 -4.72 -12.50
N ARG A 345 -4.79 -4.63 -13.02
CA ARG A 345 -4.51 -4.59 -14.45
C ARG A 345 -5.07 -5.83 -15.14
N GLU A 346 -4.78 -7.01 -14.60
CA GLU A 346 -5.23 -8.29 -15.17
C GLU A 346 -6.76 -8.39 -15.17
N LYS A 347 -7.43 -7.96 -14.10
CA LYS A 347 -8.90 -7.89 -14.05
C LYS A 347 -9.46 -6.95 -15.12
N ALA A 348 -8.84 -5.78 -15.32
CA ALA A 348 -9.27 -4.83 -16.34
C ALA A 348 -9.04 -5.36 -17.77
N GLU A 349 -7.90 -6.02 -18.00
CA GLU A 349 -7.57 -6.69 -19.26
C GLU A 349 -8.59 -7.79 -19.60
N ASP A 350 -8.89 -8.67 -18.63
CA ASP A 350 -9.85 -9.75 -18.80
C ASP A 350 -11.26 -9.19 -19.09
N HIS A 351 -11.67 -8.13 -18.39
CA HIS A 351 -12.94 -7.45 -18.65
C HIS A 351 -13.05 -6.91 -20.08
N LEU A 352 -12.02 -6.22 -20.56
CA LEU A 352 -11.98 -5.69 -21.93
C LEU A 352 -11.98 -6.81 -22.98
N ARG A 353 -11.28 -7.92 -22.72
CA ARG A 353 -11.27 -9.08 -23.61
C ARG A 353 -12.66 -9.74 -23.66
N ASP A 354 -13.32 -9.93 -22.52
CA ASP A 354 -14.67 -10.51 -22.46
C ASP A 354 -15.70 -9.64 -23.20
N LEU A 355 -15.62 -8.31 -23.08
CA LEU A 355 -16.49 -7.39 -23.82
C LEU A 355 -16.34 -7.54 -25.35
N GLN A 356 -15.15 -7.88 -25.83
CA GLN A 356 -14.85 -8.03 -27.25
C GLN A 356 -15.14 -9.44 -27.79
N CYS A 357 -14.87 -10.48 -27.00
CA CYS A 357 -14.88 -11.87 -27.47
C CYS A 357 -16.11 -12.68 -27.02
N ASN A 358 -16.91 -12.18 -26.07
CA ASN A 358 -18.04 -12.92 -25.50
C ASN A 358 -19.36 -12.14 -25.65
N PRO A 359 -20.18 -12.45 -26.68
CA PRO A 359 -21.45 -11.75 -26.92
C PRO A 359 -22.43 -11.82 -25.73
N ALA A 360 -22.43 -12.91 -24.96
CA ALA A 360 -23.28 -13.03 -23.78
C ALA A 360 -22.82 -12.08 -22.67
N TYR A 361 -21.51 -11.92 -22.48
CA TYR A 361 -20.93 -10.98 -21.53
C TYR A 361 -21.21 -9.52 -21.93
N MET A 362 -21.00 -9.18 -23.21
CA MET A 362 -21.32 -7.86 -23.75
C MET A 362 -22.79 -7.50 -23.57
N ARG A 363 -23.71 -8.42 -23.95
CA ARG A 363 -25.16 -8.24 -23.75
C ARG A 363 -25.53 -8.03 -22.28
N ARG A 364 -24.93 -8.82 -21.38
CA ARG A 364 -25.13 -8.67 -19.93
C ARG A 364 -24.68 -7.29 -19.45
N HIS A 365 -23.55 -6.79 -19.96
CA HIS A 365 -23.04 -5.48 -19.58
C HIS A 365 -23.94 -4.34 -20.09
N ILE A 366 -24.36 -4.38 -21.36
CA ILE A 366 -25.32 -3.42 -21.94
C ILE A 366 -26.62 -3.37 -21.14
N ARG A 367 -27.16 -4.54 -20.75
CA ARG A 367 -28.37 -4.60 -19.91
C ARG A 367 -28.18 -3.95 -18.55
N LEU A 368 -27.08 -4.23 -17.86
CA LEU A 368 -26.81 -3.58 -16.58
C LEU A 368 -26.75 -2.05 -16.67
N VAL A 369 -26.25 -1.53 -17.80
CA VAL A 369 -26.26 -0.10 -18.09
C VAL A 369 -27.68 0.41 -18.34
N ALA A 370 -28.41 -0.26 -19.25
CA ALA A 370 -29.74 0.14 -19.69
C ALA A 370 -30.79 0.05 -18.58
N ASP A 371 -30.69 -0.97 -17.73
CA ASP A 371 -31.60 -1.26 -16.61
C ASP A 371 -31.22 -0.47 -15.35
N SER A 372 -30.18 0.38 -15.41
CA SER A 372 -29.84 1.24 -14.28
C SER A 372 -30.95 2.25 -14.03
N THR A 373 -31.34 2.44 -12.77
CA THR A 373 -32.40 3.37 -12.37
C THR A 373 -32.14 4.82 -12.79
N LEU A 374 -30.86 5.16 -13.04
CA LEU A 374 -30.44 6.47 -13.54
C LEU A 374 -30.80 6.69 -15.02
N LEU A 375 -30.87 5.62 -15.81
CA LEU A 375 -31.03 5.69 -17.27
C LEU A 375 -32.32 5.05 -17.78
N ASP A 376 -33.10 4.40 -16.93
CA ASP A 376 -34.34 3.69 -17.31
C ASP A 376 -35.25 4.52 -18.24
N LYS A 377 -35.47 5.79 -17.87
CA LYS A 377 -36.30 6.76 -18.62
C LYS A 377 -35.54 7.61 -19.66
N SER A 378 -34.26 7.35 -19.89
CA SER A 378 -33.43 8.10 -20.83
C SER A 378 -33.61 7.61 -22.27
N SER A 379 -33.34 8.48 -23.25
CA SER A 379 -33.34 8.12 -24.68
C SER A 379 -32.25 7.10 -25.01
N ASP A 380 -32.42 6.35 -26.10
CA ASP A 380 -31.42 5.40 -26.58
C ASP A 380 -30.07 6.08 -26.86
N THR A 381 -30.09 7.33 -27.35
CA THR A 381 -28.87 8.13 -27.53
C THR A 381 -28.16 8.38 -26.21
N ALA A 382 -28.87 8.75 -25.14
CA ALA A 382 -28.27 8.96 -23.83
C ALA A 382 -27.72 7.66 -23.23
N LYS A 383 -28.46 6.54 -23.37
CA LYS A 383 -28.00 5.20 -22.99
C LYS A 383 -26.73 4.80 -23.75
N GLY A 384 -26.70 5.05 -25.06
CA GLY A 384 -25.55 4.80 -25.93
C GLY A 384 -24.32 5.64 -25.54
N THR A 385 -24.49 6.93 -25.27
CA THR A 385 -23.40 7.81 -24.81
C THR A 385 -22.84 7.34 -23.48
N TRP A 386 -23.70 7.01 -22.51
CA TRP A 386 -23.23 6.52 -21.21
C TRP A 386 -22.50 5.18 -21.34
N PHE A 387 -23.00 4.28 -22.19
CA PHE A 387 -22.33 3.04 -22.50
C PHE A 387 -20.93 3.27 -23.11
N ALA A 388 -20.81 4.16 -24.10
CA ALA A 388 -19.52 4.52 -24.68
C ALA A 388 -18.54 5.09 -23.63
N MET A 389 -19.03 5.92 -22.72
CA MET A 389 -18.23 6.45 -21.60
C MET A 389 -17.75 5.34 -20.66
N GLN A 390 -18.58 4.33 -20.35
CA GLN A 390 -18.13 3.17 -19.58
C GLN A 390 -17.05 2.36 -20.30
N MET A 391 -17.13 2.22 -21.63
CA MET A 391 -16.09 1.54 -22.42
C MET A 391 -14.78 2.33 -22.41
N SER A 392 -14.84 3.66 -22.51
CA SER A 392 -13.66 4.53 -22.34
C SER A 392 -13.05 4.33 -20.95
N ASN A 393 -13.86 4.42 -19.90
CA ASN A 393 -13.42 4.23 -18.51
C ASN A 393 -12.80 2.85 -18.26
N ALA A 394 -13.35 1.79 -18.85
CA ALA A 394 -12.79 0.44 -18.75
C ALA A 394 -11.38 0.37 -19.37
N THR A 395 -11.20 1.05 -20.50
CA THR A 395 -9.92 1.13 -21.22
C THR A 395 -8.90 1.98 -20.45
N GLU A 396 -9.31 3.15 -19.98
CA GLU A 396 -8.49 4.03 -19.15
C GLU A 396 -8.08 3.36 -17.85
N SER A 397 -8.98 2.59 -17.22
CA SER A 397 -8.66 1.82 -16.02
C SER A 397 -7.55 0.80 -16.26
N TYR A 398 -7.57 0.10 -17.39
CA TYR A 398 -6.48 -0.82 -17.75
C TYR A 398 -5.14 -0.08 -17.89
N TYR A 399 -5.11 1.04 -18.62
CA TYR A 399 -3.88 1.82 -18.79
C TYR A 399 -3.37 2.39 -17.48
N LEU A 400 -4.26 2.90 -16.63
CA LEU A 400 -3.91 3.39 -15.31
C LEU A 400 -3.26 2.30 -14.47
N TRP A 401 -3.88 1.12 -14.37
CA TRP A 401 -3.32 0.03 -13.55
C TRP A 401 -2.03 -0.54 -14.12
N ARG A 402 -1.88 -0.55 -15.45
CA ARG A 402 -0.61 -0.90 -16.09
C ARG A 402 0.49 0.09 -15.73
N PHE A 403 0.21 1.39 -15.82
CA PHE A 403 1.15 2.43 -15.44
C PHE A 403 1.54 2.31 -13.95
N VAL A 404 0.57 2.12 -13.06
CA VAL A 404 0.83 1.94 -11.63
C VAL A 404 1.67 0.69 -11.36
N GLU A 405 1.41 -0.44 -12.05
CA GLU A 405 2.23 -1.64 -11.92
C GLU A 405 3.67 -1.40 -12.37
N ASP A 406 3.86 -0.75 -13.52
CA ASP A 406 5.19 -0.45 -14.06
C ASP A 406 5.97 0.50 -13.14
N GLU A 407 5.32 1.53 -12.58
CA GLU A 407 5.94 2.42 -11.58
C GLU A 407 6.27 1.67 -10.27
N CYS A 408 5.39 0.81 -9.78
CA CYS A 408 5.68 -0.01 -8.59
C CYS A 408 6.90 -0.92 -8.82
N ARG A 409 6.98 -1.55 -10.01
CA ARG A 409 8.12 -2.39 -10.40
C ARG A 409 9.42 -1.58 -10.45
N HIS A 410 9.37 -0.39 -11.06
CA HIS A 410 10.53 0.52 -11.14
C HIS A 410 11.04 0.95 -9.77
N VAL A 411 10.13 1.30 -8.85
CA VAL A 411 10.53 1.63 -7.47
C VAL A 411 11.13 0.41 -6.78
N ASN A 412 10.59 -0.79 -7.02
CA ASN A 412 11.06 -2.02 -6.39
C ASN A 412 12.46 -2.40 -6.89
N GLU A 413 12.71 -2.27 -8.19
CA GLU A 413 14.04 -2.48 -8.78
C GLU A 413 15.09 -1.57 -8.13
N LYS A 414 14.77 -0.28 -7.93
CA LYS A 414 15.67 0.65 -7.23
C LYS A 414 15.91 0.30 -5.78
N ASP A 415 14.85 -0.04 -5.05
CA ASP A 415 14.95 -0.42 -3.64
C ASP A 415 15.80 -1.68 -3.46
N VAL A 416 15.69 -2.65 -4.38
CA VAL A 416 16.52 -3.87 -4.40
C VAL A 416 18.00 -3.53 -4.60
N VAL A 417 18.34 -2.69 -5.60
CA VAL A 417 19.75 -2.30 -5.84
C VAL A 417 20.32 -1.57 -4.64
N PHE A 418 19.59 -0.61 -4.08
CA PHE A 418 20.03 0.15 -2.91
C PHE A 418 20.20 -0.75 -1.68
N LYS A 419 19.24 -1.64 -1.38
CA LYS A 419 19.34 -2.59 -0.27
C LYS A 419 20.49 -3.57 -0.44
N SER A 420 20.72 -4.08 -1.66
CA SER A 420 21.85 -4.97 -1.94
C SER A 420 23.19 -4.30 -1.64
N ILE A 421 23.34 -3.01 -1.96
CA ILE A 421 24.54 -2.24 -1.58
C ILE A 421 24.66 -2.14 -0.05
N CYS A 422 23.58 -1.82 0.66
CA CYS A 422 23.62 -1.62 2.11
C CYS A 422 23.80 -2.92 2.92
N VAL A 423 23.24 -4.04 2.46
CA VAL A 423 23.17 -5.29 3.22
C VAL A 423 24.22 -6.31 2.76
N ASP A 424 24.55 -6.33 1.47
CA ASP A 424 25.47 -7.33 0.91
C ASP A 424 26.81 -6.69 0.56
N THR A 425 26.83 -5.84 -0.46
CA THR A 425 28.08 -5.40 -1.11
C THR A 425 28.91 -4.50 -0.21
N GLY A 426 28.29 -3.56 0.49
CA GLY A 426 28.97 -2.66 1.43
C GLY A 426 29.57 -3.40 2.63
N PRO A 427 28.80 -4.20 3.39
CA PRO A 427 29.33 -5.00 4.48
C PRO A 427 30.41 -6.00 4.05
N GLN A 428 30.27 -6.65 2.90
CA GLN A 428 31.33 -7.52 2.34
C GLN A 428 32.61 -6.74 2.05
N LEU A 429 32.50 -5.56 1.44
CA LEU A 429 33.66 -4.69 1.19
C LEU A 429 34.37 -4.33 2.50
N ILE A 430 33.61 -3.90 3.53
CA ILE A 430 34.17 -3.59 4.86
C ILE A 430 34.87 -4.82 5.46
N LYS A 431 34.23 -6.00 5.40
CA LYS A 431 34.80 -7.24 5.92
C LYS A 431 36.12 -7.61 5.24
N ILE A 432 36.19 -7.50 3.91
CA ILE A 432 37.37 -7.86 3.12
C ILE A 432 38.51 -6.86 3.41
N PHE A 433 38.21 -5.55 3.43
CA PHE A 433 39.21 -4.54 3.77
C PHE A 433 39.63 -4.58 5.25
N GLY A 434 38.77 -5.04 6.15
CA GLY A 434 39.12 -5.30 7.55
C GLY A 434 39.94 -6.57 7.76
N ARG A 435 39.73 -7.61 6.93
CA ARG A 435 40.48 -8.88 6.96
C ARG A 435 41.93 -8.69 6.51
N TYR A 436 42.13 -7.85 5.50
CA TYR A 436 43.41 -7.68 4.84
C TYR A 436 44.15 -6.45 5.36
N LYS A 437 45.27 -6.67 6.06
CA LYS A 437 46.23 -5.58 6.31
C LYS A 437 46.81 -5.10 4.97
N PRO A 438 47.17 -3.81 4.84
CA PRO A 438 47.96 -3.33 3.71
C PRO A 438 49.17 -4.26 3.55
N PRO A 439 49.43 -4.77 2.35
CA PRO A 439 50.42 -5.82 2.17
C PRO A 439 51.80 -5.34 2.64
N GLN A 440 52.37 -6.04 3.62
CA GLN A 440 53.73 -5.83 4.10
C GLN A 440 54.56 -7.09 3.78
N GLY A 441 55.68 -6.91 3.07
CA GLY A 441 56.60 -7.99 2.70
C GLY A 441 56.72 -8.26 1.20
N LEU A 442 57.32 -9.41 0.86
CA LEU A 442 57.65 -9.80 -0.51
C LEU A 442 56.39 -10.10 -1.34
N LYS A 443 56.25 -9.45 -2.51
CA LYS A 443 55.17 -9.73 -3.47
C LYS A 443 55.30 -11.15 -4.04
N GLY A 444 54.32 -12.02 -3.79
CA GLY A 444 54.25 -13.41 -4.25
C GLY A 444 52.81 -13.82 -4.62
N GLN A 445 52.52 -15.12 -4.78
CA GLN A 445 51.19 -15.59 -5.23
C GLN A 445 50.06 -15.18 -4.28
N ALA A 446 50.23 -15.40 -2.98
CA ALA A 446 49.24 -15.02 -1.97
C ALA A 446 48.95 -13.51 -1.96
N TRP A 447 49.96 -12.68 -2.29
CA TRP A 447 49.79 -11.24 -2.44
C TRP A 447 48.93 -10.91 -3.67
N LEU A 448 49.14 -11.59 -4.80
CA LEU A 448 48.34 -11.39 -6.02
C LEU A 448 46.88 -11.80 -5.79
N ASP A 449 46.66 -12.95 -5.15
CA ASP A 449 45.31 -13.45 -4.87
C ASP A 449 44.55 -12.47 -3.95
N GLN A 450 45.22 -11.95 -2.92
CA GLN A 450 44.68 -10.90 -2.05
C GLN A 450 44.35 -9.62 -2.83
N GLN A 451 45.24 -9.14 -3.71
CA GLN A 451 44.99 -7.92 -4.50
C GLN A 451 43.84 -8.10 -5.50
N ARG A 452 43.70 -9.29 -6.10
CA ARG A 452 42.60 -9.63 -7.00
C ARG A 452 41.27 -9.67 -6.26
N GLU A 453 41.24 -10.28 -5.07
CA GLU A 453 40.04 -10.30 -4.23
C GLU A 453 39.62 -8.87 -3.85
N LEU A 454 40.55 -8.03 -3.37
CA LEU A 454 40.28 -6.62 -3.04
C LEU A 454 39.73 -5.84 -4.23
N ARG A 455 40.37 -5.95 -5.41
CA ARG A 455 39.93 -5.27 -6.64
C ARG A 455 38.59 -5.78 -7.13
N SER A 456 38.33 -7.08 -7.04
CA SER A 456 37.04 -7.67 -7.40
C SER A 456 35.93 -7.12 -6.52
N SER A 457 36.13 -7.06 -5.20
CA SER A 457 35.14 -6.50 -4.27
C SER A 457 34.90 -5.01 -4.50
N MET A 458 35.96 -4.23 -4.76
CA MET A 458 35.81 -2.84 -5.15
C MET A 458 35.00 -2.69 -6.44
N ARG A 459 35.28 -3.51 -7.47
CA ARG A 459 34.54 -3.45 -8.73
C ARG A 459 33.06 -3.77 -8.54
N THR A 460 32.72 -4.82 -7.79
CA THR A 460 31.31 -5.16 -7.50
C THR A 460 30.59 -4.01 -6.79
N PHE A 461 31.24 -3.34 -5.84
CA PHE A 461 30.70 -2.16 -5.18
C PHE A 461 30.48 -1.00 -6.16
N TRP A 462 31.50 -0.64 -6.95
CA TRP A 462 31.41 0.48 -7.87
C TRP A 462 30.46 0.22 -9.05
N ASP A 463 30.34 -1.01 -9.54
CA ASP A 463 29.32 -1.41 -10.51
C ASP A 463 27.91 -1.14 -9.96
N SER A 464 27.66 -1.50 -8.71
CA SER A 464 26.36 -1.28 -8.07
C SER A 464 26.05 0.23 -7.92
N ILE A 465 27.05 1.04 -7.56
CA ILE A 465 26.91 2.51 -7.47
C ILE A 465 26.67 3.14 -8.85
N ARG A 466 27.35 2.66 -9.90
CA ARG A 466 27.16 3.13 -11.27
C ARG A 466 25.75 2.89 -11.77
N GLU A 467 25.18 1.71 -11.53
CA GLU A 467 23.80 1.40 -11.93
C GLU A 467 22.79 2.35 -11.25
N LEU A 468 22.93 2.60 -9.95
CA LEU A 468 22.10 3.60 -9.26
C LEU A 468 22.20 4.99 -9.89
N LYS A 469 23.41 5.43 -10.25
CA LYS A 469 23.63 6.77 -10.80
C LYS A 469 23.18 6.92 -12.25
N LYS A 470 23.32 5.88 -13.08
CA LYS A 470 22.74 5.86 -14.44
C LYS A 470 21.24 6.15 -14.40
N ASP A 471 20.53 5.50 -13.48
CA ASP A 471 19.09 5.69 -13.32
C ASP A 471 18.71 7.09 -12.83
N ASP A 472 19.49 7.67 -11.91
CA ASP A 472 19.30 9.06 -11.47
C ASP A 472 19.50 10.04 -12.62
N PHE A 473 20.57 9.86 -13.40
CA PHE A 473 20.86 10.71 -14.55
C PHE A 473 19.80 10.59 -15.63
N ASN A 474 19.22 9.41 -15.85
CA ASN A 474 18.13 9.23 -16.82
C ASN A 474 16.86 10.04 -16.52
N LYS A 475 16.68 10.53 -15.28
CA LYS A 475 15.55 11.40 -14.88
C LYS A 475 15.82 12.89 -15.15
N THR A 476 17.05 13.25 -15.48
CA THR A 476 17.45 14.63 -15.75
C THR A 476 17.34 14.95 -17.24
N ASN A 477 17.31 16.24 -17.57
CA ASN A 477 17.35 16.73 -18.96
C ASN A 477 18.78 16.74 -19.54
N LEU A 478 19.75 16.10 -18.88
CA LEU A 478 21.11 15.99 -19.37
C LEU A 478 21.14 15.23 -20.71
N SER A 479 22.01 15.65 -21.61
CA SER A 479 22.35 14.93 -22.83
C SER A 479 23.07 13.61 -22.52
N ALA A 480 23.08 12.68 -23.46
CA ALA A 480 23.79 11.41 -23.30
C ALA A 480 25.29 11.62 -23.00
N GLU A 481 25.90 12.67 -23.59
CA GLU A 481 27.31 13.01 -23.40
C GLU A 481 27.59 13.53 -21.97
N GLU A 482 26.73 14.39 -21.44
CA GLU A 482 26.85 14.89 -20.05
C GLU A 482 26.69 13.76 -19.02
N LYS A 483 25.75 12.84 -19.26
CA LYS A 483 25.56 11.67 -18.37
C LYS A 483 26.78 10.77 -18.36
N GLU A 484 27.34 10.49 -19.55
CA GLU A 484 28.56 9.69 -19.67
C GLU A 484 29.73 10.37 -18.98
N ASP A 485 29.88 11.70 -19.14
CA ASP A 485 30.95 12.45 -18.49
C ASP A 485 30.88 12.38 -16.95
N LEU A 486 29.69 12.53 -16.37
CA LEU A 486 29.48 12.37 -14.93
C LEU A 486 29.81 10.96 -14.44
N LEU A 487 29.48 9.92 -15.22
CA LEU A 487 29.78 8.53 -14.87
C LEU A 487 31.28 8.23 -14.87
N LYS A 488 32.11 8.97 -15.64
CA LYS A 488 33.57 8.75 -15.67
C LYS A 488 34.22 8.85 -14.29
N VAL A 489 33.75 9.76 -13.44
CA VAL A 489 34.30 9.99 -12.09
C VAL A 489 34.22 8.72 -11.24
N ILE A 490 33.11 7.98 -11.35
CA ILE A 490 32.88 6.72 -10.62
C ILE A 490 33.20 5.48 -11.48
N SER A 491 33.91 5.67 -12.60
CA SER A 491 34.31 4.60 -13.54
C SER A 491 35.83 4.55 -13.73
N ALA A 492 36.60 5.11 -12.81
CA ALA A 492 38.07 5.16 -12.89
C ALA A 492 38.71 3.75 -12.97
N ASP A 493 38.08 2.72 -12.37
CA ASP A 493 38.50 1.32 -12.47
C ASP A 493 38.32 0.73 -13.87
N LEU A 494 37.46 1.33 -14.70
CA LEU A 494 37.21 0.91 -16.08
C LEU A 494 38.18 1.58 -17.07
N CYS A 495 38.89 2.63 -16.67
CA CYS A 495 39.74 3.37 -17.61
C CYS A 495 40.95 2.54 -18.07
N ALA A 496 41.33 2.71 -19.34
CA ALA A 496 42.42 1.94 -19.95
C ALA A 496 43.77 2.14 -19.24
N VAL A 497 44.02 3.34 -18.70
CA VAL A 497 45.24 3.66 -17.94
C VAL A 497 45.31 2.81 -16.68
N HIS A 498 44.23 2.73 -15.91
CA HIS A 498 44.16 1.92 -14.69
C HIS A 498 44.31 0.43 -15.00
N GLN A 499 43.57 -0.09 -15.98
CA GLN A 499 43.64 -1.51 -16.36
C GLN A 499 45.05 -1.92 -16.82
N LYS A 500 45.72 -1.06 -17.59
CA LYS A 500 47.10 -1.29 -18.01
C LYS A 500 48.07 -1.26 -16.82
N ALA A 501 47.88 -0.35 -15.87
CA ALA A 501 48.69 -0.27 -14.66
C ALA A 501 48.53 -1.52 -13.78
N VAL A 502 47.29 -1.99 -13.58
CA VAL A 502 46.99 -3.23 -12.84
C VAL A 502 47.64 -4.43 -13.51
N LYS A 503 47.48 -4.59 -14.83
CA LYS A 503 48.10 -5.70 -15.57
C LYS A 503 49.63 -5.66 -15.49
N GLY A 504 50.22 -4.47 -15.67
CA GLY A 504 51.67 -4.28 -15.55
C GLY A 504 52.21 -4.63 -14.16
N GLU A 505 51.45 -4.32 -13.09
CA GLU A 505 51.81 -4.73 -11.74
C GLU A 505 51.77 -6.25 -11.58
N GLU A 506 50.71 -6.91 -12.04
CA GLU A 506 50.61 -8.38 -11.98
C GLU A 506 51.77 -9.05 -12.75
N ASP A 507 52.03 -8.61 -13.98
CA ASP A 507 53.12 -9.11 -14.83
C ASP A 507 54.50 -8.94 -14.16
N ALA A 508 54.74 -7.80 -13.50
CA ALA A 508 55.97 -7.55 -12.75
C ALA A 508 56.14 -8.49 -11.55
N VAL A 509 55.05 -8.79 -10.83
CA VAL A 509 55.09 -9.76 -9.72
C VAL A 509 55.39 -11.17 -10.25
N TYR A 510 54.76 -11.59 -11.35
CA TYR A 510 55.05 -12.87 -12.00
C TYR A 510 56.51 -12.97 -12.45
N ALA A 511 57.05 -11.93 -13.08
CA ALA A 511 58.46 -11.89 -13.50
C ALA A 511 59.42 -12.02 -12.30
N SER A 512 59.12 -11.32 -11.20
CA SER A 512 59.90 -11.41 -9.95
C SER A 512 59.84 -12.81 -9.31
N MET A 513 58.67 -13.45 -9.33
CA MET A 513 58.52 -14.85 -8.88
C MET A 513 59.31 -15.81 -9.75
N LYS A 514 59.26 -15.65 -11.09
CA LYS A 514 60.02 -16.47 -12.04
C LYS A 514 61.53 -16.34 -11.82
N LYS A 515 62.03 -15.10 -11.68
CA LYS A 515 63.46 -14.83 -11.43
C LYS A 515 63.93 -15.46 -10.12
N ARG A 516 63.14 -15.37 -9.03
CA ARG A 516 63.48 -16.02 -7.75
C ARG A 516 63.54 -17.54 -7.86
N ARG A 517 62.63 -18.15 -8.63
CA ARG A 517 62.65 -19.59 -8.90
C ARG A 517 63.89 -20.01 -9.69
N GLN A 518 64.35 -19.17 -10.63
CA GLN A 518 65.60 -19.39 -11.37
C GLN A 518 66.84 -19.26 -10.47
N VAL A 519 66.91 -18.23 -9.62
CA VAL A 519 68.03 -18.06 -8.67
C VAL A 519 68.12 -19.21 -7.66
N LEU A 520 66.99 -19.75 -7.20
CA LEU A 520 66.95 -20.94 -6.32
C LEU A 520 67.40 -22.23 -7.04
N THR A 521 67.35 -22.28 -8.37
CA THR A 521 67.79 -23.43 -9.17
C THR A 521 69.26 -23.31 -9.62
N GLU A 522 69.87 -22.13 -9.49
CA GLU A 522 71.26 -21.84 -9.90
C GLU A 522 72.25 -21.66 -8.71
N ALA A 523 71.78 -21.73 -7.45
CA ALA A 523 72.66 -21.62 -6.28
C ALA A 523 73.56 -22.87 -6.11
N PRO A 524 74.90 -22.73 -5.98
CA PRO A 524 75.82 -23.87 -5.89
C PRO A 524 75.71 -24.55 -4.52
N THR A 525 75.53 -25.87 -4.53
CA THR A 525 75.58 -26.74 -3.35
C THR A 525 77.05 -26.92 -2.94
N THR A 526 77.57 -26.08 -2.04
CA THR A 526 78.79 -26.42 -1.31
C THR A 526 78.44 -27.36 -0.16
N PHE A 527 78.73 -28.64 -0.39
CA PHE A 527 78.64 -29.73 0.57
C PHE A 527 80.06 -30.11 1.04
N VAL A 528 80.37 -29.85 2.31
CA VAL A 528 81.46 -30.44 3.11
C VAL A 528 81.01 -30.25 4.57
N GLY A 529 81.04 -31.15 5.53
CA GLY A 529 81.54 -32.52 5.72
C GLY A 529 81.39 -32.75 7.24
N TYR A 530 80.95 -33.94 7.63
CA TYR A 530 80.55 -34.35 8.98
C TYR A 530 81.75 -34.44 9.96
N GLU A 531 81.59 -34.03 11.23
CA GLU A 531 81.90 -34.88 12.41
C GLU A 531 81.49 -34.25 13.76
N ASP A 532 81.22 -35.16 14.69
CA ASP A 532 80.52 -35.07 15.98
C ASP A 532 81.49 -34.80 17.16
N LYS A 533 81.07 -33.98 18.14
CA LYS A 533 81.28 -34.16 19.61
C LYS A 533 80.79 -32.96 20.44
N SER A 534 79.86 -33.27 21.35
CA SER A 534 79.63 -32.79 22.73
C SER A 534 80.19 -31.43 23.20
N GLU A 535 79.31 -30.55 23.72
CA GLU A 535 79.25 -30.07 25.13
C GLU A 535 78.11 -29.03 25.33
N LEU A 536 77.29 -29.24 26.38
CA LEU A 536 76.27 -28.30 26.94
C LEU A 536 76.97 -27.19 27.78
N PRO A 537 76.31 -26.17 28.42
CA PRO A 537 74.89 -25.75 28.52
C PRO A 537 74.70 -24.22 28.26
N THR A 538 73.51 -23.59 28.28
CA THR A 538 72.94 -22.93 29.48
C THR A 538 71.69 -22.10 29.07
N ARG A 539 70.57 -22.35 29.78
CA ARG A 539 69.53 -21.44 30.34
C ARG A 539 69.49 -19.98 29.86
N GLU A 540 68.37 -19.26 29.73
CA GLU A 540 67.02 -19.25 30.31
C GLU A 540 66.19 -18.35 29.35
N ILE A 541 64.87 -18.43 29.17
CA ILE A 541 63.75 -18.06 30.05
C ILE A 541 62.52 -18.73 29.37
N GLY A 542 61.64 -19.49 30.00
CA GLY A 542 61.12 -19.32 31.35
C GLY A 542 59.63 -18.98 31.26
N HIS A 543 58.82 -20.05 31.23
CA HIS A 543 57.44 -20.14 31.74
C HIS A 543 56.27 -19.44 30.97
N VAL A 544 55.31 -20.20 30.38
CA VAL A 544 54.17 -20.94 31.01
C VAL A 544 53.01 -20.00 31.35
N LYS A 545 51.71 -20.26 31.10
CA LYS A 545 50.89 -21.34 30.53
C LYS A 545 49.52 -20.71 30.27
N SER A 546 48.73 -21.26 29.35
CA SER A 546 47.39 -21.72 29.75
C SER A 546 47.02 -22.99 28.98
N LYS A 547 46.52 -23.97 29.75
CA LYS A 547 46.21 -25.34 29.32
C LYS A 547 44.76 -25.44 28.82
N LYS A 548 44.62 -26.07 27.64
CA LYS A 548 43.70 -27.17 27.24
C LYS A 548 42.35 -27.37 27.96
N LYS A 549 41.28 -27.42 27.14
CA LYS A 549 40.27 -28.50 26.87
C LYS A 549 38.94 -27.81 26.50
N THR A 550 38.06 -28.27 25.59
CA THR A 550 37.67 -29.62 25.13
C THR A 550 36.87 -29.48 23.80
N ARG A 551 36.97 -30.45 22.89
CA ARG A 551 36.05 -30.70 21.73
C ARG A 551 34.68 -31.24 22.27
N PRO A 552 33.57 -31.43 21.50
CA PRO A 552 33.39 -31.35 20.04
C PRO A 552 32.03 -30.81 19.50
N ASN A 553 31.97 -30.42 18.22
CA ASN A 553 31.11 -31.03 17.19
C ASN A 553 31.08 -30.21 15.89
N THR A 554 31.12 -30.95 14.79
CA THR A 554 30.96 -30.55 13.39
C THR A 554 29.60 -29.88 13.13
N PRO A 555 29.54 -28.89 12.23
CA PRO A 555 28.41 -28.80 11.32
C PRO A 555 28.87 -28.97 9.87
N GLU A 556 28.03 -29.70 9.14
CA GLU A 556 28.15 -30.07 7.74
C GLU A 556 28.35 -28.87 6.80
N GLU A 557 29.04 -29.21 5.72
CA GLU A 557 29.28 -28.44 4.52
C GLU A 557 27.94 -28.18 3.80
N VAL A 558 27.44 -26.95 3.88
CA VAL A 558 26.32 -26.48 3.04
C VAL A 558 26.92 -25.76 1.85
N GLN A 559 26.82 -26.40 0.68
CA GLN A 559 27.14 -25.80 -0.61
C GLN A 559 26.17 -24.64 -0.89
N PRO A 560 26.64 -23.50 -1.42
CA PRO A 560 25.75 -22.43 -1.84
C PRO A 560 24.96 -22.87 -3.08
N GLU A 561 23.65 -22.98 -2.91
CA GLU A 561 22.70 -23.23 -3.98
C GLU A 561 22.74 -22.07 -4.98
N GLN A 562 23.25 -22.35 -6.18
CA GLN A 562 23.33 -21.39 -7.27
C GLN A 562 21.93 -21.03 -7.76
N LEU A 563 21.58 -19.74 -7.71
CA LEU A 563 20.41 -19.21 -8.43
C LEU A 563 20.58 -19.47 -9.94
N PRO A 564 19.61 -20.13 -10.61
CA PRO A 564 19.60 -20.20 -12.06
C PRO A 564 19.30 -18.83 -12.66
N ARG A 565 20.33 -18.15 -13.16
CA ARG A 565 20.22 -17.05 -14.13
C ARG A 565 19.98 -17.65 -15.52
N ASP A 566 18.73 -17.82 -15.90
CA ASP A 566 18.35 -17.81 -17.33
C ASP A 566 16.85 -17.53 -17.50
N LEU A 567 16.50 -16.25 -17.77
CA LEU A 567 15.13 -15.79 -18.00
C LEU A 567 14.60 -16.09 -19.43
N SER A 568 15.32 -16.90 -20.21
CA SER A 568 14.95 -17.21 -21.61
C SER A 568 14.26 -18.57 -21.82
N LYS A 569 14.01 -19.35 -20.76
CA LYS A 569 13.38 -20.70 -20.84
C LYS A 569 12.01 -20.85 -20.16
N LEU A 570 11.26 -19.77 -19.96
CA LEU A 570 9.83 -19.87 -19.60
C LEU A 570 8.96 -20.07 -20.85
N SER A 571 9.27 -21.09 -21.64
CA SER A 571 8.27 -21.72 -22.51
C SER A 571 7.52 -22.70 -21.63
N LEU A 572 6.27 -22.39 -21.27
CA LEU A 572 5.42 -23.28 -20.48
C LEU A 572 5.33 -24.66 -21.16
N ASP A 573 6.00 -25.65 -20.57
CA ASP A 573 5.71 -27.05 -20.82
C ASP A 573 4.31 -27.34 -20.25
N ARG A 574 3.33 -27.53 -21.14
CA ARG A 574 1.91 -27.68 -20.82
C ARG A 574 1.57 -29.10 -20.31
N THR A 575 2.56 -29.97 -20.10
CA THR A 575 2.32 -31.42 -20.16
C THR A 575 2.64 -32.23 -18.90
N THR A 576 3.09 -31.62 -17.79
CA THR A 576 3.40 -32.35 -16.55
C THR A 576 2.96 -31.61 -15.30
N ARG A 577 1.65 -31.36 -15.17
CA ARG A 577 1.09 -30.96 -13.87
C ARG A 577 0.05 -31.97 -13.40
N GLU A 578 0.18 -32.43 -12.16
CA GLU A 578 -0.65 -33.48 -11.52
C GLU A 578 -2.16 -33.17 -11.57
N ALA A 579 -2.97 -34.23 -11.67
CA ALA A 579 -4.42 -34.17 -11.69
C ALA A 579 -4.98 -33.75 -10.31
N ILE A 580 -6.03 -32.92 -10.32
CA ILE A 580 -6.67 -32.39 -9.10
C ILE A 580 -7.87 -33.27 -8.76
N ALA A 581 -7.72 -34.11 -7.74
CA ALA A 581 -8.82 -34.96 -7.27
C ALA A 581 -9.85 -34.14 -6.48
N VAL A 582 -11.12 -34.20 -6.89
CA VAL A 582 -12.24 -33.51 -6.23
C VAL A 582 -13.43 -34.45 -6.04
N PRO A 583 -14.26 -34.29 -4.99
CA PRO A 583 -15.49 -35.06 -4.85
C PRO A 583 -16.43 -34.86 -6.06
N MET A 584 -17.21 -35.88 -6.44
CA MET A 584 -18.17 -35.82 -7.56
C MET A 584 -19.06 -34.58 -7.51
N LYS A 585 -19.59 -34.26 -6.31
CA LYS A 585 -20.40 -33.06 -6.08
C LYS A 585 -19.67 -31.75 -6.41
N THR A 586 -18.36 -31.67 -6.14
CA THR A 586 -17.54 -30.49 -6.53
C THR A 586 -17.30 -30.47 -8.03
N PHE A 587 -17.15 -31.64 -8.66
CA PHE A 587 -17.01 -31.73 -10.11
C PHE A 587 -18.29 -31.19 -10.80
N ASP A 588 -19.46 -31.71 -10.43
CA ASP A 588 -20.73 -31.35 -11.06
C ASP A 588 -21.17 -29.90 -10.79
N GLU A 589 -21.08 -29.44 -9.53
CA GLU A 589 -21.61 -28.12 -9.13
C GLU A 589 -20.64 -26.95 -9.40
N PHE A 590 -19.38 -27.23 -9.73
CA PHE A 590 -18.34 -26.20 -9.83
C PHE A 590 -17.45 -26.37 -11.07
N VAL A 591 -16.88 -27.56 -11.31
CA VAL A 591 -16.03 -27.77 -12.49
C VAL A 591 -16.85 -27.67 -13.78
N CYS A 592 -18.00 -28.37 -13.86
CA CYS A 592 -18.88 -28.31 -15.03
C CYS A 592 -19.49 -26.92 -15.27
N GLU A 593 -19.65 -26.09 -14.23
CA GLU A 593 -20.17 -24.73 -14.39
C GLU A 593 -19.08 -23.74 -14.86
N LEU A 594 -17.81 -23.97 -14.48
CA LEU A 594 -16.66 -23.18 -14.93
C LEU A 594 -16.20 -23.58 -16.33
N PHE A 595 -16.22 -24.89 -16.64
CA PHE A 595 -15.71 -25.51 -17.86
C PHE A 595 -16.78 -26.44 -18.49
N PRO A 596 -17.88 -25.88 -19.01
CA PRO A 596 -18.95 -26.68 -19.60
C PRO A 596 -18.49 -27.36 -20.89
N ALA A 597 -18.78 -28.65 -21.01
CA ALA A 597 -18.54 -29.47 -22.20
C ALA A 597 -19.85 -29.88 -22.89
N GLU A 598 -20.89 -30.14 -22.11
CA GLU A 598 -22.20 -30.55 -22.62
C GLU A 598 -23.19 -29.39 -22.69
N LYS A 599 -24.23 -29.55 -23.51
CA LYS A 599 -25.23 -28.49 -23.72
C LYS A 599 -25.93 -28.06 -22.43
N ASP A 600 -26.14 -28.98 -21.48
CA ASP A 600 -26.90 -28.73 -20.25
C ASP A 600 -26.04 -28.26 -19.07
N GLU A 601 -24.72 -28.23 -19.24
CA GLU A 601 -23.75 -27.69 -18.28
C GLU A 601 -23.56 -26.17 -18.43
N GLY A 602 -22.99 -25.52 -17.41
CA GLY A 602 -22.67 -24.09 -17.48
C GLY A 602 -23.89 -23.19 -17.60
N ARG A 603 -25.07 -23.67 -17.21
CA ARG A 603 -26.33 -22.92 -17.22
C ARG A 603 -26.70 -22.42 -15.83
N ARG A 604 -26.12 -22.99 -14.77
CA ARG A 604 -26.48 -22.67 -13.39
C ARG A 604 -25.48 -21.67 -12.82
N GLY A 605 -26.02 -20.72 -12.07
CA GLY A 605 -25.19 -19.86 -11.23
C GLY A 605 -24.77 -20.58 -9.95
N VAL A 606 -23.67 -20.14 -9.36
CA VAL A 606 -23.13 -20.67 -8.10
C VAL A 606 -23.26 -19.61 -7.01
N ASN A 607 -23.71 -20.01 -5.82
CA ASN A 607 -23.70 -19.11 -4.66
C ASN A 607 -22.25 -18.78 -4.28
N TRP A 608 -21.97 -17.51 -3.97
CA TRP A 608 -20.64 -17.02 -3.64
C TRP A 608 -19.95 -17.82 -2.52
N GLN A 609 -20.65 -18.16 -1.43
CA GLN A 609 -20.07 -18.95 -0.35
C GLN A 609 -19.72 -20.37 -0.81
N THR A 610 -20.51 -20.94 -1.72
CA THR A 610 -20.17 -22.23 -2.34
C THR A 610 -18.92 -22.10 -3.21
N PHE A 611 -18.83 -21.06 -4.05
CA PHE A 611 -17.64 -20.79 -4.85
C PHE A 611 -16.37 -20.69 -3.99
N VAL A 612 -16.42 -19.90 -2.90
CA VAL A 612 -15.31 -19.75 -1.94
C VAL A 612 -14.92 -21.09 -1.31
N ARG A 613 -15.90 -21.88 -0.85
CA ARG A 613 -15.64 -23.21 -0.27
C ARG A 613 -15.00 -24.17 -1.27
N ARG A 614 -15.43 -24.16 -2.54
CA ARG A 614 -14.87 -25.03 -3.58
C ARG A 614 -13.44 -24.63 -3.93
N MET A 615 -13.16 -23.33 -4.11
CA MET A 615 -11.79 -22.81 -4.28
C MET A 615 -10.88 -23.21 -3.11
N THR A 616 -11.40 -23.18 -1.88
CA THR A 616 -10.64 -23.59 -0.69
C THR A 616 -10.36 -25.09 -0.68
N ALA A 617 -11.35 -25.90 -1.07
CA ALA A 617 -11.22 -27.36 -1.14
C ALA A 617 -10.17 -27.82 -2.16
N VAL A 618 -9.87 -27.01 -3.18
CA VAL A 618 -8.83 -27.27 -4.18
C VAL A 618 -7.51 -26.56 -3.87
N GLY A 619 -7.28 -26.18 -2.61
CA GLY A 619 -5.99 -25.70 -2.12
C GLY A 619 -5.78 -24.17 -2.13
N CYS A 620 -6.79 -23.37 -2.48
CA CYS A 620 -6.66 -21.92 -2.35
C CYS A 620 -6.91 -21.43 -0.91
N SER A 621 -6.00 -20.61 -0.40
CA SER A 621 -6.29 -19.74 0.74
C SER A 621 -7.07 -18.50 0.30
N VAL A 622 -7.95 -18.02 1.18
CA VAL A 622 -8.85 -16.88 0.89
C VAL A 622 -8.43 -15.68 1.75
N GLY A 623 -8.25 -14.54 1.10
CA GLY A 623 -7.99 -13.26 1.76
C GLY A 623 -8.70 -12.12 1.05
N ASN A 624 -8.62 -10.91 1.62
CA ASN A 624 -9.05 -9.71 0.92
C ASN A 624 -7.87 -9.15 0.11
N SER A 625 -8.10 -8.76 -1.14
CA SER A 625 -7.07 -8.15 -2.00
C SER A 625 -6.71 -6.72 -1.57
N GLY A 626 -7.22 -6.27 -0.42
CA GLY A 626 -7.19 -4.89 0.09
C GLY A 626 -7.75 -3.82 -0.86
N GLY A 627 -8.33 -4.23 -2.00
CA GLY A 627 -9.38 -3.51 -2.70
C GLY A 627 -10.67 -3.45 -1.89
N GLY A 628 -11.58 -2.52 -2.23
CA GLY A 628 -12.90 -2.41 -1.61
C GLY A 628 -13.54 -3.77 -1.38
N GLY A 629 -14.22 -3.95 -0.25
CA GLY A 629 -14.44 -5.28 0.33
C GLY A 629 -15.16 -6.31 -0.55
N SER A 630 -15.75 -5.89 -1.66
CA SER A 630 -16.30 -6.78 -2.68
C SER A 630 -15.25 -7.52 -3.50
N GLU A 631 -13.96 -7.41 -3.20
CA GLU A 631 -12.88 -8.11 -3.90
C GLU A 631 -12.15 -9.12 -3.01
N VAL A 632 -12.12 -10.37 -3.48
CA VAL A 632 -11.60 -11.50 -2.73
C VAL A 632 -10.46 -12.14 -3.49
N LEU A 633 -9.32 -12.24 -2.80
CA LEU A 633 -8.07 -12.81 -3.27
C LEU A 633 -8.03 -14.30 -2.93
N PHE A 634 -7.78 -15.12 -3.93
CA PHE A 634 -7.49 -16.54 -3.78
C PHE A 634 -6.00 -16.75 -4.06
N SER A 635 -5.28 -17.34 -3.11
CA SER A 635 -3.85 -17.64 -3.24
C SER A 635 -3.62 -19.14 -3.14
N HIS A 636 -2.99 -19.71 -4.16
CA HIS A 636 -2.60 -21.11 -4.23
C HIS A 636 -1.07 -21.20 -4.29
N GLU A 637 -0.47 -22.10 -3.51
CA GLU A 637 0.98 -22.24 -3.39
C GLU A 637 1.65 -22.50 -4.75
N SER A 638 1.13 -23.45 -5.53
CA SER A 638 1.68 -23.82 -6.84
C SER A 638 1.27 -22.94 -8.02
N PHE A 639 0.17 -22.17 -7.91
CA PHE A 639 -0.44 -21.48 -9.06
C PHE A 639 -0.49 -19.96 -8.93
N GLY A 640 -0.08 -19.42 -7.77
CA GLY A 640 -0.06 -17.98 -7.51
C GLY A 640 -1.41 -17.45 -7.04
N LYS A 641 -1.75 -16.23 -7.46
CA LYS A 641 -2.86 -15.45 -6.91
C LYS A 641 -3.86 -15.03 -7.97
N ILE A 642 -5.16 -15.01 -7.63
CA ILE A 642 -6.24 -14.51 -8.49
C ILE A 642 -7.31 -13.80 -7.66
N THR A 643 -7.86 -12.71 -8.20
CA THR A 643 -8.90 -11.92 -7.52
C THR A 643 -10.23 -12.02 -8.26
N PHE A 644 -11.31 -12.24 -7.51
CA PHE A 644 -12.68 -12.20 -8.01
C PHE A 644 -13.52 -11.17 -7.25
N HIS A 645 -14.47 -10.56 -7.95
CA HIS A 645 -15.42 -9.65 -7.33
C HIS A 645 -16.62 -10.43 -6.81
N LYS A 646 -16.87 -10.36 -5.50
CA LYS A 646 -18.06 -10.88 -4.84
C LYS A 646 -19.32 -10.29 -5.51
N PRO A 647 -20.31 -11.11 -5.91
CA PRO A 647 -21.55 -10.60 -6.46
C PRO A 647 -22.36 -9.88 -5.36
N HIS A 648 -22.93 -8.72 -5.72
CA HIS A 648 -23.79 -7.90 -4.87
C HIS A 648 -24.80 -7.17 -5.78
N PRO A 649 -26.06 -6.92 -5.35
CA PRO A 649 -26.65 -7.25 -4.04
C PRO A 649 -26.91 -8.74 -3.83
N GLU A 650 -27.17 -9.48 -4.91
CA GLU A 650 -27.41 -10.91 -4.82
C GLU A 650 -26.09 -11.69 -4.67
N PRO A 651 -25.99 -12.64 -3.72
CA PRO A 651 -24.77 -13.40 -3.49
C PRO A 651 -24.54 -14.51 -4.53
N ARG A 652 -25.20 -14.46 -5.70
CA ARG A 652 -25.14 -15.48 -6.74
C ARG A 652 -24.27 -15.01 -7.90
N VAL A 653 -23.31 -15.84 -8.31
CA VAL A 653 -22.53 -15.63 -9.53
C VAL A 653 -23.30 -16.27 -10.68
N ASP A 654 -23.69 -15.47 -11.67
CA ASP A 654 -24.40 -15.97 -12.84
C ASP A 654 -23.48 -16.79 -13.77
N ALA A 655 -24.09 -17.65 -14.59
CA ALA A 655 -23.38 -18.57 -15.47
C ALA A 655 -22.47 -17.87 -16.49
N ILE A 656 -22.82 -16.66 -16.95
CA ILE A 656 -21.98 -15.90 -17.90
C ILE A 656 -20.70 -15.46 -17.20
N LYS A 657 -20.81 -14.94 -15.97
CA LYS A 657 -19.65 -14.61 -15.13
C LYS A 657 -18.80 -15.82 -14.76
N LEU A 658 -19.42 -16.96 -14.44
CA LEU A 658 -18.67 -18.18 -14.12
C LEU A 658 -17.81 -18.66 -15.29
N ARG A 659 -18.33 -18.62 -16.52
CA ARG A 659 -17.52 -18.96 -17.71
C ARG A 659 -16.33 -18.02 -17.92
N SER A 660 -16.54 -16.72 -17.73
CA SER A 660 -15.45 -15.73 -17.71
C SER A 660 -14.42 -16.07 -16.63
N TRP A 661 -14.85 -16.47 -15.44
CA TRP A 661 -13.95 -16.87 -14.36
C TRP A 661 -13.21 -18.19 -14.65
N GLY A 662 -13.86 -19.15 -15.32
CA GLY A 662 -13.23 -20.38 -15.82
C GLY A 662 -12.05 -20.07 -16.75
N TYR A 663 -12.26 -19.20 -17.75
CA TYR A 663 -11.19 -18.74 -18.63
C TYR A 663 -10.03 -18.09 -17.87
N ARG A 664 -10.33 -17.27 -16.86
CA ARG A 664 -9.29 -16.64 -16.01
C ARG A 664 -8.50 -17.69 -15.21
N LEU A 665 -9.17 -18.71 -14.67
CA LEU A 665 -8.53 -19.82 -13.96
C LEU A 665 -7.68 -20.68 -14.91
N GLU A 666 -8.12 -20.87 -16.15
CA GLU A 666 -7.32 -21.54 -17.18
C GLU A 666 -6.06 -20.75 -17.51
N LYS A 667 -6.19 -19.45 -17.82
CA LYS A 667 -5.06 -18.57 -18.15
C LYS A 667 -4.04 -18.48 -17.02
N ARG A 668 -4.49 -18.42 -15.77
CA ARG A 668 -3.62 -18.15 -14.60
C ARG A 668 -3.13 -19.39 -13.90
N PHE A 669 -4.01 -20.35 -13.63
CA PHE A 669 -3.66 -21.57 -12.91
C PHE A 669 -3.41 -22.75 -13.85
N GLY A 670 -3.75 -22.62 -15.14
CA GLY A 670 -3.70 -23.75 -16.07
C GLY A 670 -4.77 -24.79 -15.73
N TRP A 671 -5.89 -24.37 -15.13
CA TRP A 671 -7.02 -25.23 -14.82
C TRP A 671 -7.89 -25.42 -16.05
N SER A 672 -8.17 -26.67 -16.39
CA SER A 672 -9.12 -27.06 -17.43
C SER A 672 -9.98 -28.21 -16.90
N ARG A 673 -11.05 -28.57 -17.60
CA ARG A 673 -11.94 -29.66 -17.19
C ARG A 673 -11.18 -30.96 -16.95
N GLU A 674 -10.29 -31.31 -17.88
CA GLU A 674 -9.53 -32.57 -17.94
C GLU A 674 -8.57 -32.72 -16.76
N ARG A 675 -8.21 -31.59 -16.13
CA ARG A 675 -7.31 -31.56 -15.00
C ARG A 675 -7.99 -31.99 -13.69
N PHE A 676 -9.31 -31.90 -13.61
CA PHE A 676 -10.05 -32.33 -12.44
C PHE A 676 -10.49 -33.78 -12.61
N VAL A 677 -10.24 -34.61 -11.59
CA VAL A 677 -10.69 -36.01 -11.56
C VAL A 677 -11.58 -36.25 -10.36
N VAL A 678 -12.58 -37.11 -10.51
CA VAL A 678 -13.47 -37.45 -9.41
C VAL A 678 -12.72 -38.35 -8.42
N ALA A 679 -12.59 -37.90 -7.17
CA ALA A 679 -11.97 -38.67 -6.11
C ALA A 679 -12.80 -39.94 -5.84
N GLY A 680 -12.24 -41.12 -6.14
CA GLY A 680 -12.85 -42.42 -5.85
C GLY A 680 -12.91 -43.42 -7.01
N THR A 681 -12.68 -43.02 -8.26
CA THR A 681 -12.79 -43.95 -9.42
C THR A 681 -11.56 -44.79 -9.73
N GLN A 682 -10.43 -44.62 -9.01
CA GLN A 682 -9.28 -45.52 -9.11
C GLN A 682 -9.41 -46.79 -8.25
N GLY A 683 -10.43 -46.89 -7.39
CA GLY A 683 -10.65 -48.05 -6.52
C GLY A 683 -11.44 -49.20 -7.14
N ASP A 684 -12.21 -48.95 -8.21
CA ASP A 684 -13.09 -49.97 -8.80
C ASP A 684 -12.49 -50.65 -10.04
N GLN A 685 -11.58 -50.00 -10.77
CA GLN A 685 -10.86 -50.64 -11.89
C GLN A 685 -9.87 -51.70 -11.41
N ALA A 686 -9.24 -51.52 -10.25
CA ALA A 686 -8.38 -52.54 -9.63
C ALA A 686 -9.19 -53.74 -9.07
N ARG A 687 -10.50 -53.57 -8.84
CA ARG A 687 -11.38 -54.62 -8.31
C ARG A 687 -11.99 -55.49 -9.41
N GLU A 688 -12.23 -54.92 -10.60
CA GLU A 688 -12.63 -55.67 -11.80
C GLU A 688 -11.48 -56.53 -12.36
N GLU A 689 -10.24 -56.02 -12.42
CA GLU A 689 -9.07 -56.83 -12.85
C GLU A 689 -8.72 -57.95 -11.85
N SER A 690 -9.12 -57.81 -10.58
CA SER A 690 -8.95 -58.88 -9.57
C SER A 690 -10.04 -59.95 -9.61
N LYS A 691 -11.20 -59.66 -10.23
CA LYS A 691 -12.27 -60.64 -10.44
C LYS A 691 -12.03 -61.50 -11.69
N ASP A 692 -11.55 -60.90 -12.77
CA ASP A 692 -11.24 -61.63 -14.02
C ASP A 692 -10.02 -62.57 -13.88
N LYS A 693 -9.12 -62.30 -12.93
CA LYS A 693 -8.01 -63.23 -12.60
C LYS A 693 -8.41 -64.35 -11.64
N GLY A 694 -9.54 -64.23 -10.94
CA GLY A 694 -10.05 -65.26 -10.02
C GLY A 694 -10.91 -66.34 -10.68
N GLU A 695 -11.51 -66.04 -11.85
CA GLU A 695 -12.33 -67.02 -12.60
C GLU A 695 -11.53 -67.81 -13.65
N ALA A 696 -10.29 -67.42 -13.95
CA ALA A 696 -9.40 -68.14 -14.87
C ALA A 696 -8.55 -69.26 -14.22
N GLU A 697 -8.60 -69.42 -12.88
CA GLU A 697 -7.92 -70.52 -12.15
C GLU A 697 -8.89 -71.59 -11.62
N ALA A 698 -10.16 -71.58 -12.05
CA ALA A 698 -11.17 -72.58 -11.68
C ALA A 698 -11.88 -73.22 -12.89
N SER A 699 -11.14 -73.56 -13.95
CA SER A 699 -11.56 -74.49 -15.01
C SER A 699 -10.40 -75.33 -15.50
#